data_AF-A0A6N9BHH8-F1
#
_entry.id   AF-A0A6N9BHH8-F1
#
_cell.length_a   1.000
_cell.length_b   1.000
_cell.length_c   1.000
_cell.angle_alpha   90.00
_cell.angle_beta   90.00
_cell.angle_gamma   90.00
#
_symmetry.space_group_name_H-M   'P 1'
#
loop_
_entity.id
_entity.type
_entity.pdbx_description
1 polymer ?
#
loop_
_entity_poly.entity_id
_entity_poly.type
_entity_poly.pdbx_seq_one_letter_code
_entity_poly.pdbx_strand_id
1 'polypeptide(L)'
;DPYFAHWNRFWSGIRPPAGYLWRNDGRGRYEDVSHLVPVRPGMFGSGPGKRELSMTPTFSDIDGDGDPDILLAGDFGTSQVLRNEAGAGFTDIADEAITDENGMGAAVGDYDLDGDMDWFVTSIHDADGRSGYGPTGNRLYRNKGDGRFEDATDAAEVRGGGWGWGACLADFDNDGHPDLFHTNGWPGKDVEEAGGRSRSFAGFHEDPSRLFMANGDGTFTERASELGVRHTGQGRGVVCADYDGDGRVDIFIANYGAAPTVYRNVFERRNHWLAIDLKGRHANPLAVGARVTVRTASGGQVREVRLGTAYLSQAPSTLHFGLGPDPVAQSVEVRWPGPGNRVSRLDTVAADRRITIHQEKPDGFPLRVAGATAVGLHAEGAIAAISAEPPRGRYRFSHWSAEGGGAFGDARAPATTFAMPAGPATVFAHYLPGLSSADADMSVARRWMEVLLQAIRDDRARPTVHARNLFHLSAAMYDAWTAWSEAATPYHFGRSGAPCRAAIRPVGASLKRAREQAISHAAWRLVRHRFRRSPGAASTLRNADTLLAAIRLEAGSGTVPGPAAALGACIGRHYIARGLDDGSNEAGDYSNIVYRSANEELDPTEAGNPALSDPDRWQPVYLPLFIGQSGLREEERPEFVTAEWGLVTPFALAETDLAVHRRDGADWRIYFDPGPPPFSKGPLSGHYKWGFSLVARWSSHLSPEDGVTMDIAPSGIGNIAALPRRLEDYPAFYDGNPHGPGRAVNPATGKPYRPQIVPRGDYTRVLAEFWADGPDSETPPGHWFVILNEVNDHPALVRRIGGEGAVLGSLEWDVKTYFALGGAMHDAAIASWGIKGWYDYIRPISAIRFMAGRGQSSDPGLGSWSPLGIPLVEGFIELVGPQDPLAGEDRANAGKIKLRAWRGPDHVADPATDAAGVGWILAENWWPYQRPTFVTPPFAGYVSGHSTYSRAAAEVLTALTGDPFFPGGMSEFRIPANGFLVFERGPSVDMVLQWAT
;
A
#
# COMPACT_ATOMS: atom_id res chain seq x y z
N ASP A 1 1.56 10.12 20.61
CA ASP A 1 2.95 10.63 20.61
C ASP A 1 3.67 10.13 19.36
N PRO A 2 3.59 10.89 18.25
CA PRO A 2 4.41 10.68 17.07
C PRO A 2 5.79 11.34 17.23
N TYR A 3 6.80 10.72 16.64
CA TYR A 3 8.15 11.26 16.46
C TYR A 3 8.45 11.19 14.97
N PHE A 4 8.70 12.33 14.33
CA PHE A 4 9.22 12.36 12.97
C PHE A 4 10.73 12.49 13.03
N ALA A 5 11.45 11.64 12.30
CA ALA A 5 12.91 11.70 12.24
C ALA A 5 13.38 11.54 10.80
N HIS A 6 14.24 12.46 10.37
CA HIS A 6 14.95 12.38 9.10
C HIS A 6 16.36 11.87 9.35
N TRP A 7 16.76 10.77 8.70
CA TRP A 7 18.13 10.26 8.72
C TRP A 7 18.54 9.86 7.30
N ASN A 8 19.65 10.45 6.82
CA ASN A 8 20.19 10.16 5.49
C ASN A 8 21.59 9.51 5.59
N ARG A 9 21.86 8.54 4.70
CA ARG A 9 23.22 8.13 4.29
C ARG A 9 23.42 8.54 2.83
N PHE A 10 24.02 9.71 2.62
CA PHE A 10 24.20 10.35 1.31
C PHE A 10 25.16 9.62 0.31
N TRP A 11 25.74 8.45 0.63
CA TRP A 11 26.88 7.90 -0.13
C TRP A 11 26.97 6.36 -0.27
N SER A 12 25.87 5.59 -0.30
CA SER A 12 25.99 4.11 -0.37
C SER A 12 25.16 3.36 -1.42
N GLY A 13 24.58 4.00 -2.44
CA GLY A 13 23.93 3.27 -3.55
C GLY A 13 22.79 2.32 -3.12
N ILE A 14 22.18 2.52 -1.95
CA ILE A 14 21.09 1.71 -1.40
C ILE A 14 19.90 2.65 -1.13
N ARG A 15 18.76 2.33 -1.79
CA ARG A 15 17.41 2.93 -1.68
C ARG A 15 17.30 4.45 -1.93
N PRO A 16 16.21 4.94 -2.55
CA PRO A 16 15.81 6.33 -2.37
C PRO A 16 15.43 6.55 -0.89
N PRO A 17 15.83 7.66 -0.27
CA PRO A 17 15.47 7.99 1.12
C PRO A 17 13.94 8.19 1.25
N ALA A 18 13.39 7.87 2.42
CA ALA A 18 12.02 8.18 2.81
C ALA A 18 12.04 8.83 4.20
N GLY A 19 11.21 9.85 4.42
CA GLY A 19 10.96 10.39 5.76
C GLY A 19 10.24 9.35 6.63
N TYR A 20 10.59 9.28 7.92
CA TYR A 20 9.99 8.32 8.86
C TYR A 20 9.10 9.01 9.87
N LEU A 21 7.86 8.54 9.98
CA LEU A 21 6.97 8.84 11.09
C LEU A 21 6.91 7.63 12.03
N TRP A 22 7.41 7.78 13.24
CA TRP A 22 7.38 6.76 14.28
C TRP A 22 6.26 7.03 15.28
N ARG A 23 5.40 6.05 15.53
CA ARG A 23 4.37 6.13 16.57
C ARG A 23 4.82 5.37 17.82
N ASN A 24 4.83 6.03 18.97
CA ASN A 24 5.05 5.37 20.25
C ASN A 24 3.76 4.65 20.70
N ASP A 25 3.86 3.39 21.12
CA ASP A 25 2.73 2.56 21.58
C ASP A 25 2.32 2.83 23.05
N GLY A 26 2.93 3.84 23.69
CA GLY A 26 2.73 4.18 25.10
C GLY A 26 3.46 3.25 26.07
N ARG A 27 4.20 2.25 25.57
CA ARG A 27 4.99 1.29 26.35
C ARG A 27 6.49 1.43 26.06
N GLY A 28 6.89 2.52 25.39
CA GLY A 28 8.27 2.80 25.01
C GLY A 28 8.72 2.01 23.78
N ARG A 29 7.80 1.46 22.99
CA ARG A 29 8.11 0.88 21.67
C ARG A 29 7.63 1.82 20.57
N TYR A 30 8.32 1.77 19.43
CA TYR A 30 8.04 2.59 18.27
C TYR A 30 7.66 1.72 17.08
N GLU A 31 6.61 2.10 16.36
CA GLU A 31 6.17 1.51 15.11
C GLU A 31 6.38 2.51 13.97
N ASP A 32 6.91 2.05 12.84
CA ASP A 32 6.97 2.84 11.62
C ASP A 32 5.56 2.97 11.04
N VAL A 33 5.03 4.18 11.06
CA VAL A 33 3.72 4.54 10.53
C VAL A 33 3.83 5.54 9.38
N SER A 34 4.96 5.56 8.67
CA SER A 34 5.21 6.49 7.56
C SER A 34 4.18 6.37 6.43
N HIS A 35 3.52 5.22 6.31
CA HIS A 35 2.40 5.00 5.39
C HIS A 35 1.17 5.90 5.65
N LEU A 36 1.11 6.57 6.81
CA LEU A 36 0.05 7.52 7.15
C LEU A 36 0.31 8.94 6.63
N VAL A 37 1.51 9.22 6.10
CA VAL A 37 1.91 10.56 5.64
C VAL A 37 1.95 10.59 4.11
N PRO A 38 1.09 11.39 3.46
CA PRO A 38 1.10 11.52 2.00
C PRO A 38 2.19 12.50 1.53
N VAL A 39 3.42 12.03 1.33
CA VAL A 39 4.53 12.87 0.82
C VAL A 39 4.38 13.11 -0.69
N ARG A 40 4.44 14.38 -1.14
CA ARG A 40 4.25 14.77 -2.55
C ARG A 40 5.37 14.22 -3.47
N PRO A 41 5.03 13.72 -4.68
CA PRO A 41 6.00 13.38 -5.72
C PRO A 41 6.91 14.54 -6.19
N GLY A 42 6.52 15.79 -5.96
CA GLY A 42 7.31 16.98 -6.29
C GLY A 42 8.43 17.31 -5.29
N MET A 43 8.43 16.70 -4.10
CA MET A 43 9.54 16.79 -3.14
C MET A 43 10.69 15.83 -3.46
N PHE A 44 10.67 15.26 -4.67
CA PHE A 44 11.71 14.37 -5.15
C PHE A 44 12.64 15.09 -6.12
N GLY A 45 13.92 15.23 -5.78
CA GLY A 45 14.90 15.92 -6.63
C GLY A 45 15.01 15.31 -8.03
N SER A 46 15.37 16.14 -9.03
CA SER A 46 15.57 15.71 -10.41
C SER A 46 16.84 14.85 -10.57
N GLY A 47 16.69 13.55 -10.88
CA GLY A 47 17.81 12.64 -11.20
C GLY A 47 17.49 11.15 -11.00
N PRO A 48 18.46 10.24 -11.30
CA PRO A 48 18.31 8.81 -11.07
C PRO A 48 18.08 8.52 -9.56
N GLY A 49 16.98 7.85 -9.25
CA GLY A 49 16.63 7.44 -7.88
C GLY A 49 15.92 8.51 -7.04
N LYS A 50 14.93 9.24 -7.62
CA LYS A 50 13.96 10.14 -6.96
C LYS A 50 14.20 10.25 -5.45
N ARG A 51 14.87 11.33 -5.00
CA ARG A 51 15.31 11.50 -3.60
C ARG A 51 14.33 12.35 -2.84
N GLU A 52 13.82 11.89 -1.72
CA GLU A 52 12.99 12.69 -0.81
C GLU A 52 13.80 13.84 -0.19
N LEU A 53 13.29 15.07 -0.28
CA LEU A 53 13.97 16.32 0.11
C LEU A 53 13.23 17.11 1.19
N SER A 54 12.43 16.47 2.05
CA SER A 54 11.95 17.17 3.26
C SER A 54 13.09 17.43 4.22
N MET A 55 13.00 18.57 4.91
CA MET A 55 14.06 19.06 5.79
C MET A 55 13.56 19.23 7.22
N THR A 56 12.63 20.16 7.45
CA THR A 56 12.17 20.52 8.80
C THR A 56 10.69 20.20 9.00
N PRO A 57 10.36 19.08 9.67
CA PRO A 57 9.00 18.83 10.16
C PRO A 57 8.76 19.64 11.44
N THR A 58 7.66 20.39 11.49
CA THR A 58 7.23 21.14 12.67
C THR A 58 5.81 20.71 13.05
N PHE A 59 5.60 20.33 14.31
CA PHE A 59 4.26 20.05 14.83
C PHE A 59 3.63 21.32 15.40
N SER A 60 2.42 21.64 14.94
CA SER A 60 1.59 22.74 15.44
C SER A 60 0.14 22.43 15.11
N ASP A 61 -0.78 22.69 16.04
CA ASP A 61 -2.22 22.70 15.74
C ASP A 61 -2.48 23.95 14.88
N ILE A 62 -2.77 23.81 13.58
CA ILE A 62 -2.84 24.95 12.64
C ILE A 62 -4.29 25.37 12.33
N ASP A 63 -5.24 24.46 12.50
CA ASP A 63 -6.67 24.71 12.29
C ASP A 63 -7.47 24.85 13.60
N GLY A 64 -6.81 24.69 14.75
CA GLY A 64 -7.39 24.92 16.07
C GLY A 64 -8.22 23.76 16.61
N ASP A 65 -8.20 22.58 15.97
CA ASP A 65 -9.00 21.43 16.35
C ASP A 65 -8.48 20.69 17.60
N GLY A 66 -7.24 20.98 18.00
CA GLY A 66 -6.58 20.43 19.18
C GLY A 66 -5.71 19.20 18.92
N ASP A 67 -5.62 18.75 17.67
CA ASP A 67 -4.69 17.73 17.21
C ASP A 67 -3.51 18.40 16.47
N PRO A 68 -2.23 18.13 16.84
CA PRO A 68 -1.10 18.73 16.14
C PRO A 68 -0.98 18.24 14.69
N ASP A 69 -0.87 19.19 13.76
CA ASP A 69 -0.59 18.99 12.34
C ASP A 69 0.90 18.97 12.07
N ILE A 70 1.30 18.60 10.84
CA ILE A 70 2.71 18.62 10.41
C ILE A 70 2.90 19.65 9.32
N LEU A 71 3.73 20.65 9.59
CA LEU A 71 4.26 21.60 8.62
C LEU A 71 5.63 21.11 8.18
N LEU A 72 5.76 20.72 6.91
CA LEU A 72 6.94 20.03 6.39
C LEU A 72 7.67 20.90 5.37
N ALA A 73 8.78 21.50 5.78
CA ALA A 73 9.64 22.27 4.89
C ALA A 73 10.31 21.36 3.84
N GLY A 74 10.27 21.73 2.56
CA GLY A 74 10.78 20.92 1.45
C GLY A 74 11.76 21.66 0.54
N ASP A 75 12.92 21.07 0.26
CA ASP A 75 13.93 21.65 -0.63
C ASP A 75 13.69 21.23 -2.10
N PHE A 76 14.00 22.10 -3.06
CA PHE A 76 13.79 21.93 -4.51
C PHE A 76 12.34 21.52 -4.92
N GLY A 77 11.34 21.88 -4.11
CA GLY A 77 9.91 21.71 -4.31
C GLY A 77 9.12 22.59 -3.33
N THR A 78 7.80 22.53 -3.34
CA THR A 78 6.99 23.30 -2.36
C THR A 78 6.75 22.49 -1.09
N SER A 79 6.75 23.20 0.05
CA SER A 79 6.48 22.59 1.34
C SER A 79 5.06 22.02 1.47
N GLN A 80 4.84 21.14 2.45
CA GLN A 80 3.53 20.52 2.70
C GLN A 80 2.94 20.95 4.04
N VAL A 81 1.62 21.05 4.08
CA VAL A 81 0.81 21.23 5.28
C VAL A 81 -0.04 19.98 5.42
N LEU A 82 0.23 19.18 6.44
CA LEU A 82 -0.37 17.88 6.63
C LEU A 82 -1.28 17.93 7.86
N ARG A 83 -2.58 18.04 7.62
CA ARG A 83 -3.58 18.05 8.68
C ARG A 83 -3.75 16.67 9.29
N ASN A 84 -3.76 16.59 10.61
CA ASN A 84 -3.96 15.36 11.35
C ASN A 84 -5.45 14.99 11.41
N GLU A 85 -5.80 13.82 10.89
CA GLU A 85 -7.19 13.35 10.89
C GLU A 85 -7.50 12.56 12.16
N ALA A 86 -7.33 13.20 13.33
CA ALA A 86 -7.54 12.62 14.66
C ALA A 86 -6.86 11.25 14.88
N GLY A 87 -5.65 11.08 14.33
CA GLY A 87 -4.87 9.85 14.42
C GLY A 87 -5.25 8.74 13.42
N ALA A 88 -6.20 8.97 12.50
CA ALA A 88 -6.52 8.07 11.40
C ALA A 88 -5.51 8.14 10.24
N GLY A 89 -4.72 9.22 10.18
CA GLY A 89 -3.73 9.51 9.14
C GLY A 89 -3.55 11.01 8.98
N PHE A 90 -2.86 11.42 7.91
CA PHE A 90 -2.71 12.83 7.55
C PHE A 90 -3.29 13.10 6.17
N THR A 91 -3.87 14.29 6.00
CA THR A 91 -4.32 14.83 4.71
C THR A 91 -3.43 16.00 4.33
N ASP A 92 -2.88 15.98 3.12
CA ASP A 92 -2.18 17.15 2.58
C ASP A 92 -3.20 18.22 2.20
N ILE A 93 -3.15 19.36 2.89
CA ILE A 93 -4.03 20.51 2.70
C ILE A 93 -3.29 21.73 2.15
N ALA A 94 -2.00 21.61 1.79
CA ALA A 94 -1.27 22.73 1.20
C ALA A 94 -1.89 23.12 -0.14
N ASP A 95 -2.21 24.40 -0.30
CA ASP A 95 -2.80 24.96 -1.50
C ASP A 95 -1.76 25.72 -2.35
N GLU A 96 -2.22 26.49 -3.33
CA GLU A 96 -1.38 27.26 -4.24
C GLU A 96 -0.62 28.42 -3.55
N ALA A 97 -0.95 28.77 -2.29
CA ALA A 97 -0.22 29.81 -1.56
C ALA A 97 1.19 29.34 -1.14
N ILE A 98 1.37 28.02 -0.94
CA ILE A 98 2.64 27.45 -0.49
C ILE A 98 3.62 27.32 -1.67
N THR A 99 4.60 28.22 -1.73
CA THR A 99 5.46 28.47 -2.90
C THR A 99 6.95 28.68 -2.57
N ASP A 100 7.43 28.18 -1.43
CA ASP A 100 8.79 28.41 -0.94
C ASP A 100 9.91 27.82 -1.81
N GLU A 101 9.58 26.80 -2.63
CA GLU A 101 10.40 26.13 -3.67
C GLU A 101 11.74 25.49 -3.21
N ASN A 102 12.45 26.13 -2.29
CA ASN A 102 13.67 25.65 -1.69
C ASN A 102 13.50 25.90 -0.18
N GLY A 103 12.63 25.18 0.50
CA GLY A 103 12.41 25.31 1.95
C GLY A 103 13.39 24.45 2.75
N MET A 104 14.08 25.03 3.75
CA MET A 104 15.02 24.29 4.62
C MET A 104 14.59 24.29 6.08
N GLY A 105 14.70 25.45 6.74
CA GLY A 105 14.23 25.65 8.10
C GLY A 105 12.84 26.24 8.17
N ALA A 106 12.24 26.15 9.34
CA ALA A 106 10.94 26.69 9.63
C ALA A 106 10.90 27.28 11.05
N ALA A 107 10.04 28.28 11.23
CA ALA A 107 9.61 28.80 12.52
C ALA A 107 8.09 29.03 12.47
N VAL A 108 7.39 28.75 13.57
CA VAL A 108 5.93 28.94 13.67
C VAL A 108 5.63 29.87 14.84
N GLY A 109 4.65 30.76 14.71
CA GLY A 109 4.24 31.68 15.77
C GLY A 109 3.29 32.76 15.26
N ASP A 110 2.45 33.24 16.17
CA ASP A 110 1.49 34.34 16.00
C ASP A 110 2.23 35.68 15.80
N TYR A 111 2.63 36.01 14.57
CA TYR A 111 3.50 37.17 14.30
C TYR A 111 2.71 38.48 14.26
N ASP A 112 1.44 38.43 13.87
CA ASP A 112 0.57 39.59 13.73
C ASP A 112 -0.41 39.77 14.90
N LEU A 113 -0.35 38.89 15.90
CA LEU A 113 -1.12 38.92 17.13
C LEU A 113 -2.63 38.69 16.94
N ASP A 114 -3.03 38.01 15.87
CA ASP A 114 -4.44 37.67 15.62
C ASP A 114 -4.89 36.37 16.32
N GLY A 115 -3.93 35.61 16.87
CA GLY A 115 -4.16 34.49 17.76
C GLY A 115 -4.22 33.11 17.10
N ASP A 116 -4.02 33.04 15.79
CA ASP A 116 -3.63 31.80 15.12
C ASP A 116 -2.10 31.71 14.98
N MET A 117 -1.60 30.52 14.60
CA MET A 117 -0.15 30.32 14.45
C MET A 117 0.21 30.49 12.98
N ASP A 118 1.15 31.39 12.68
CA ASP A 118 1.69 31.58 11.33
C ASP A 118 2.95 30.76 11.08
N TRP A 119 3.37 30.67 9.83
CA TRP A 119 4.49 29.83 9.43
C TRP A 119 5.51 30.55 8.56
N PHE A 120 6.72 30.69 9.08
CA PHE A 120 7.88 31.18 8.35
C PHE A 120 8.75 30.01 7.86
N VAL A 121 9.16 30.05 6.60
CA VAL A 121 10.05 29.08 5.96
C VAL A 121 11.26 29.80 5.37
N THR A 122 12.46 29.36 5.74
CA THR A 122 13.68 29.89 5.12
C THR A 122 13.90 29.26 3.75
N SER A 123 14.37 30.06 2.81
CA SER A 123 14.67 29.58 1.46
C SER A 123 15.89 30.29 0.83
N ILE A 124 16.23 29.92 -0.39
CA ILE A 124 17.34 30.49 -1.16
C ILE A 124 16.85 31.74 -1.90
N HIS A 125 17.43 32.89 -1.58
CA HIS A 125 17.19 34.14 -2.28
C HIS A 125 18.39 34.53 -3.14
N ASP A 126 18.29 34.34 -4.46
CA ASP A 126 19.31 34.70 -5.45
C ASP A 126 18.75 35.76 -6.42
N ALA A 127 18.49 36.97 -5.92
CA ALA A 127 17.92 38.06 -6.71
C ALA A 127 18.77 38.45 -7.93
N ASP A 128 20.09 38.26 -7.84
CA ASP A 128 21.04 38.59 -8.92
C ASP A 128 21.21 37.45 -9.93
N GLY A 129 20.54 36.30 -9.72
CA GLY A 129 20.56 35.14 -10.62
C GLY A 129 21.94 34.48 -10.79
N ARG A 130 22.82 34.61 -9.79
CA ARG A 130 24.22 34.16 -9.86
C ARG A 130 24.37 32.64 -9.78
N SER A 131 23.42 31.95 -9.14
CA SER A 131 23.42 30.49 -8.94
C SER A 131 22.26 29.78 -9.62
N GLY A 132 21.33 30.53 -10.22
CA GLY A 132 20.21 29.99 -10.99
C GLY A 132 19.06 29.47 -10.12
N TYR A 133 19.02 29.84 -8.83
CA TYR A 133 17.91 29.53 -7.92
C TYR A 133 16.80 30.59 -7.93
N GLY A 134 17.05 31.76 -8.53
CA GLY A 134 16.05 32.79 -8.72
C GLY A 134 15.71 33.58 -7.45
N PRO A 135 14.75 34.52 -7.56
CA PRO A 135 14.50 35.52 -6.53
C PRO A 135 13.51 35.08 -5.43
N THR A 136 13.13 33.80 -5.35
CA THR A 136 12.02 33.36 -4.48
C THR A 136 12.27 33.66 -3.01
N GLY A 137 13.39 33.24 -2.43
CA GLY A 137 13.74 33.57 -1.05
C GLY A 137 12.74 33.08 0.00
N ASN A 138 12.91 33.56 1.23
CA ASN A 138 12.11 33.17 2.40
C ASN A 138 10.60 33.34 2.15
N ARG A 139 9.77 32.57 2.88
CA ARG A 139 8.32 32.74 2.89
C ARG A 139 7.77 32.96 4.29
N LEU A 140 6.86 33.92 4.41
CA LEU A 140 6.01 34.09 5.60
C LEU A 140 4.56 33.84 5.20
N TYR A 141 4.02 32.74 5.70
CA TYR A 141 2.65 32.33 5.47
C TYR A 141 1.79 32.74 6.66
N ARG A 142 0.90 33.70 6.43
CA ARG A 142 -0.09 34.10 7.42
C ARG A 142 -1.25 33.11 7.43
N ASN A 143 -1.61 32.60 8.59
CA ASN A 143 -2.73 31.67 8.73
C ASN A 143 -4.07 32.43 8.72
N LYS A 144 -5.14 31.74 8.31
CA LYS A 144 -6.52 32.29 8.23
C LYS A 144 -7.44 31.69 9.29
N GLY A 145 -6.86 30.98 10.26
CA GLY A 145 -7.54 30.33 11.38
C GLY A 145 -8.14 28.96 11.09
N ASP A 146 -8.07 28.45 9.85
CA ASP A 146 -8.61 27.14 9.45
C ASP A 146 -7.56 26.23 8.79
N GLY A 147 -6.28 26.57 8.97
CA GLY A 147 -5.15 25.86 8.38
C GLY A 147 -4.86 26.20 6.92
N ARG A 148 -5.60 27.13 6.32
CA ARG A 148 -5.23 27.75 5.04
C ARG A 148 -4.38 28.98 5.25
N PHE A 149 -3.49 29.21 4.30
CA PHE A 149 -2.49 30.27 4.40
C PHE A 149 -2.63 31.32 3.30
N GLU A 150 -2.10 32.51 3.54
CA GLU A 150 -1.72 33.46 2.50
C GLU A 150 -0.24 33.80 2.58
N ASP A 151 0.37 34.05 1.41
CA ASP A 151 1.75 34.51 1.35
C ASP A 151 1.81 36.01 1.70
N ALA A 152 2.34 36.31 2.88
CA ALA A 152 2.55 37.66 3.40
C ALA A 152 3.99 38.16 3.21
N THR A 153 4.85 37.40 2.53
CA THR A 153 6.32 37.60 2.49
C THR A 153 6.73 39.01 2.07
N ASP A 154 6.16 39.53 0.99
CA ASP A 154 6.52 40.84 0.45
C ASP A 154 5.93 41.97 1.28
N ALA A 155 4.70 41.80 1.77
CA ALA A 155 4.06 42.77 2.65
C ALA A 155 4.83 42.89 3.98
N ALA A 156 5.39 41.78 4.46
CA ALA A 156 6.19 41.72 5.68
C ALA A 156 7.67 42.14 5.47
N GLU A 157 8.13 42.32 4.24
CA GLU A 157 9.52 42.69 3.90
C GLU A 157 10.59 41.66 4.31
N VAL A 158 10.26 40.36 4.33
CA VAL A 158 11.16 39.29 4.81
C VAL A 158 11.79 38.40 3.72
N ARG A 159 11.50 38.67 2.44
CA ARG A 159 11.98 37.85 1.29
C ARG A 159 13.51 37.69 1.24
N GLY A 160 14.24 38.73 1.64
CA GLY A 160 15.69 38.90 1.52
C GLY A 160 16.54 37.96 2.39
N GLY A 161 16.39 36.65 2.24
CA GLY A 161 16.98 35.63 3.11
C GLY A 161 18.45 35.31 2.85
N GLY A 162 18.93 35.36 1.60
CA GLY A 162 20.20 34.69 1.24
C GLY A 162 20.00 33.17 1.21
N TRP A 163 20.98 32.37 1.63
CA TRP A 163 20.82 30.90 1.75
C TRP A 163 20.44 30.46 3.17
N GLY A 164 19.14 30.45 3.46
CA GLY A 164 18.60 30.25 4.81
C GLY A 164 18.52 28.82 5.34
N TRP A 165 18.72 28.67 6.65
CA TRP A 165 18.66 27.41 7.40
C TRP A 165 17.76 27.52 8.64
N GLY A 166 18.21 27.17 9.84
CA GLY A 166 17.39 27.29 11.05
C GLY A 166 16.92 28.72 11.30
N ALA A 167 15.66 28.85 11.72
CA ALA A 167 15.00 30.10 12.06
C ALA A 167 14.30 30.02 13.43
N CYS A 168 14.01 31.16 14.04
CA CYS A 168 13.20 31.27 15.27
C CYS A 168 12.37 32.56 15.24
N LEU A 169 11.21 32.52 15.88
CA LEU A 169 10.42 33.71 16.24
C LEU A 169 10.57 33.96 17.74
N ALA A 170 11.02 35.15 18.11
CA ALA A 170 11.22 35.55 19.49
C ALA A 170 11.18 37.07 19.61
N ASP A 171 10.67 37.58 20.72
CA ASP A 171 10.63 39.02 21.01
C ASP A 171 11.93 39.42 21.73
N PHE A 172 12.88 40.02 20.99
CA PHE A 172 14.23 40.28 21.50
C PHE A 172 14.34 41.56 22.34
N ASP A 173 13.46 42.54 22.11
CA ASP A 173 13.42 43.80 22.86
C ASP A 173 12.23 43.92 23.83
N ASN A 174 11.46 42.83 23.95
CA ASN A 174 10.31 42.66 24.81
C ASN A 174 9.14 43.62 24.52
N ASP A 175 9.02 44.16 23.30
CA ASP A 175 7.98 45.14 22.96
C ASP A 175 6.56 44.55 22.79
N GLY A 176 6.44 43.23 22.73
CA GLY A 176 5.20 42.48 22.55
C GLY A 176 4.99 41.93 21.14
N HIS A 177 5.87 42.26 20.19
CA HIS A 177 5.83 41.79 18.81
C HIS A 177 6.97 40.79 18.55
N PRO A 178 6.68 39.57 18.05
CA PRO A 178 7.74 38.60 17.74
C PRO A 178 8.64 39.08 16.59
N ASP A 179 9.95 39.12 16.84
CA ASP A 179 10.96 39.29 15.80
C ASP A 179 11.33 37.95 15.17
N LEU A 180 11.97 38.02 14.00
CA LEU A 180 12.39 36.84 13.24
C LEU A 180 13.91 36.82 13.06
N PHE A 181 14.55 35.76 13.54
CA PHE A 181 15.97 35.51 13.29
C PHE A 181 16.17 34.24 12.48
N HIS A 182 17.08 34.25 11.51
CA HIS A 182 17.52 33.03 10.86
C HIS A 182 19.00 33.02 10.49
N THR A 183 19.54 31.81 10.42
CA THR A 183 20.93 31.55 10.05
C THR A 183 21.08 31.34 8.55
N ASN A 184 22.28 31.57 8.02
CA ASN A 184 22.59 31.51 6.60
C ASN A 184 23.93 30.80 6.32
N GLY A 185 24.16 30.52 5.04
CA GLY A 185 25.49 30.22 4.48
C GLY A 185 25.61 28.85 3.81
N TRP A 186 26.40 28.78 2.73
CA TRP A 186 26.69 27.53 2.03
C TRP A 186 28.20 27.29 1.83
N PRO A 187 28.74 26.10 2.16
CA PRO A 187 30.18 25.83 2.08
C PRO A 187 30.62 25.31 0.70
N GLY A 188 29.68 25.18 -0.25
CA GLY A 188 29.93 24.55 -1.54
C GLY A 188 30.88 25.36 -2.43
N LYS A 189 31.64 24.63 -3.25
CA LYS A 189 32.48 25.19 -4.30
C LYS A 189 31.68 25.36 -5.58
N ASP A 190 32.09 26.28 -6.44
CA ASP A 190 31.53 26.45 -7.78
C ASP A 190 31.54 25.10 -8.53
N VAL A 191 30.44 24.79 -9.23
CA VAL A 191 30.27 23.52 -9.95
C VAL A 191 30.16 23.82 -11.44
N GLU A 192 30.99 23.15 -12.25
CA GLU A 192 30.81 23.11 -13.71
C GLU A 192 29.83 21.98 -14.05
N GLU A 193 28.68 22.34 -14.64
CA GLU A 193 27.71 21.37 -15.14
C GLU A 193 28.10 20.83 -16.52
N ALA A 194 27.66 19.60 -16.83
CA ALA A 194 27.77 19.04 -18.16
C ALA A 194 27.01 19.92 -19.17
N GLY A 195 27.74 20.54 -20.10
CA GLY A 195 27.19 21.54 -21.03
C GLY A 195 27.86 22.92 -20.95
N GLY A 196 28.88 23.11 -20.09
CA GLY A 196 29.71 24.31 -20.06
C GLY A 196 29.08 25.50 -19.30
N ARG A 197 28.00 25.27 -18.55
CA ARG A 197 27.45 26.25 -17.61
C ARG A 197 28.11 26.07 -16.24
N SER A 198 28.78 27.12 -15.77
CA SER A 198 29.33 27.17 -14.41
C SER A 198 28.31 27.84 -13.49
N ARG A 199 27.93 27.19 -12.38
CA ARG A 199 27.16 27.83 -11.30
C ARG A 199 28.14 28.24 -10.20
N SER A 200 28.11 29.51 -9.82
CA SER A 200 28.90 29.99 -8.69
C SER A 200 28.09 29.97 -7.41
N PHE A 201 28.65 29.33 -6.39
CA PHE A 201 28.09 29.33 -5.03
C PHE A 201 28.93 30.14 -4.04
N ALA A 202 30.07 30.68 -4.50
CA ALA A 202 30.96 31.52 -3.69
C ALA A 202 30.24 32.70 -3.03
N GLY A 203 29.21 33.25 -3.68
CA GLY A 203 28.40 34.35 -3.16
C GLY A 203 27.67 34.03 -1.84
N PHE A 204 27.32 32.76 -1.60
CA PHE A 204 26.58 32.32 -0.41
C PHE A 204 27.47 31.89 0.75
N HIS A 205 28.79 31.86 0.57
CA HIS A 205 29.70 31.40 1.63
C HIS A 205 29.73 32.36 2.83
N GLU A 206 29.59 33.66 2.57
CA GLU A 206 29.61 34.71 3.60
C GLU A 206 28.24 35.37 3.80
N ASP A 207 27.17 34.71 3.37
CA ASP A 207 25.81 35.19 3.60
C ASP A 207 25.55 35.34 5.10
N PRO A 208 25.32 36.58 5.57
CA PRO A 208 25.14 36.82 6.99
C PRO A 208 23.78 36.33 7.45
N SER A 209 23.66 35.85 8.69
CA SER A 209 22.35 35.72 9.36
C SER A 209 21.53 37.00 9.28
N ARG A 210 20.20 36.85 9.34
CA ARG A 210 19.25 37.98 9.36
C ARG A 210 18.53 38.05 10.70
N LEU A 211 18.28 39.29 11.13
CA LEU A 211 17.43 39.62 12.26
C LEU A 211 16.43 40.67 11.76
N PHE A 212 15.21 40.24 11.51
CA PHE A 212 14.07 41.05 11.12
C PHE A 212 13.34 41.48 12.39
N MET A 213 13.51 42.75 12.79
CA MET A 213 12.80 43.32 13.93
C MET A 213 11.39 43.72 13.51
N ALA A 214 10.37 43.38 14.30
CA ALA A 214 8.99 43.71 14.01
C ALA A 214 8.73 45.22 14.19
N ASN A 215 7.95 45.82 13.29
CA ASN A 215 7.55 47.24 13.38
C ASN A 215 6.20 47.44 14.10
N GLY A 216 5.52 46.35 14.46
CA GLY A 216 4.20 46.36 15.12
C GLY A 216 3.00 46.50 14.19
N ASP A 217 3.21 46.59 12.86
CA ASP A 217 2.16 46.72 11.84
C ASP A 217 2.13 45.53 10.85
N GLY A 218 2.78 44.42 11.21
CA GLY A 218 2.95 43.24 10.36
C GLY A 218 4.14 43.31 9.39
N THR A 219 4.88 44.43 9.37
CA THR A 219 6.13 44.58 8.62
C THR A 219 7.37 44.41 9.50
N PHE A 220 8.51 44.13 8.88
CA PHE A 220 9.78 43.94 9.56
C PHE A 220 10.89 44.83 8.98
N THR A 221 11.93 45.08 9.78
CA THR A 221 13.16 45.73 9.33
C THR A 221 14.39 44.89 9.67
N GLU A 222 15.21 44.58 8.67
CA GLU A 222 16.45 43.81 8.84
C GLU A 222 17.53 44.64 9.55
N ARG A 223 17.97 44.21 10.74
CA ARG A 223 18.88 44.96 11.62
C ARG A 223 20.03 44.12 12.19
N ALA A 224 20.35 42.97 11.62
CA ALA A 224 21.39 42.08 12.17
C ALA A 224 22.76 42.77 12.31
N SER A 225 23.13 43.59 11.32
CA SER A 225 24.40 44.33 11.33
C SER A 225 24.43 45.43 12.39
N GLU A 226 23.30 46.15 12.55
CA GLU A 226 23.16 47.21 13.54
C GLU A 226 23.18 46.66 14.97
N LEU A 227 22.48 45.54 15.19
CA LEU A 227 22.34 44.91 16.50
C LEU A 227 23.48 43.92 16.83
N GLY A 228 24.51 43.84 15.97
CA GLY A 228 25.72 43.07 16.24
C GLY A 228 25.57 41.54 16.12
N VAL A 229 24.51 41.06 15.48
CA VAL A 229 24.22 39.63 15.27
C VAL A 229 24.37 39.20 13.81
N ARG A 230 25.12 39.96 13.01
CA ARG A 230 25.51 39.62 11.63
C ARG A 230 26.56 38.51 11.63
N HIS A 231 26.12 37.26 11.69
CA HIS A 231 26.98 36.08 11.68
C HIS A 231 27.22 35.59 10.24
N THR A 232 28.46 35.58 9.77
CA THR A 232 28.83 35.11 8.42
C THR A 232 29.43 33.69 8.41
N GLY A 233 29.39 32.99 9.55
CA GLY A 233 29.76 31.58 9.63
C GLY A 233 28.68 30.68 9.03
N GLN A 234 28.97 29.39 8.91
CA GLN A 234 28.07 28.40 8.31
C GLN A 234 27.01 27.93 9.30
N GLY A 235 26.01 28.77 9.61
CA GLY A 235 24.95 28.42 10.56
C GLY A 235 24.01 27.34 10.03
N ARG A 236 23.55 26.43 10.91
CA ARG A 236 22.56 25.39 10.57
C ARG A 236 21.41 25.38 11.56
N GLY A 237 21.68 24.99 12.80
CA GLY A 237 20.69 24.99 13.87
C GLY A 237 20.72 26.28 14.67
N VAL A 238 19.56 26.70 15.18
CA VAL A 238 19.40 27.89 16.01
C VAL A 238 18.48 27.63 17.19
N VAL A 239 18.84 28.15 18.36
CA VAL A 239 17.97 28.18 19.54
C VAL A 239 17.89 29.60 20.06
N CYS A 240 16.67 30.11 20.20
CA CYS A 240 16.38 31.42 20.79
C CYS A 240 15.71 31.19 22.13
N ALA A 241 16.41 31.53 23.21
CA ALA A 241 15.92 31.31 24.58
C ALA A 241 16.65 32.22 25.57
N ASP A 242 15.95 32.66 26.62
CA ASP A 242 16.55 33.28 27.80
C ASP A 242 17.26 32.20 28.63
N TYR A 243 18.52 31.92 28.30
CA TYR A 243 19.25 30.79 28.89
C TYR A 243 19.81 31.11 30.28
N ASP A 244 20.10 32.39 30.55
CA ASP A 244 20.64 32.85 31.82
C ASP A 244 19.55 33.35 32.80
N GLY A 245 18.29 33.42 32.34
CA GLY A 245 17.12 33.76 33.13
C GLY A 245 17.01 35.24 33.44
N ASP A 246 17.64 36.10 32.61
CA ASP A 246 17.73 37.53 32.82
C ASP A 246 16.61 38.34 32.15
N GLY A 247 15.68 37.65 31.48
CA GLY A 247 14.48 38.22 30.87
C GLY A 247 14.67 38.71 29.45
N ARG A 248 15.83 38.46 28.84
CA ARG A 248 16.10 38.76 27.44
C ARG A 248 16.37 37.46 26.69
N VAL A 249 15.79 37.32 25.51
CA VAL A 249 16.01 36.13 24.68
C VAL A 249 17.40 36.22 24.03
N ASP A 250 18.22 35.20 24.24
CA ASP A 250 19.55 35.06 23.62
C ASP A 250 19.51 34.16 22.38
N ILE A 251 20.60 34.15 21.60
CA ILE A 251 20.71 33.33 20.37
C ILE A 251 21.90 32.37 20.48
N PHE A 252 21.64 31.08 20.26
CA PHE A 252 22.66 30.06 20.08
C PHE A 252 22.64 29.53 18.64
N ILE A 253 23.80 29.50 17.98
CA ILE A 253 23.97 29.00 16.60
C ILE A 253 24.89 27.78 16.60
N ALA A 254 24.40 26.69 16.00
CA ALA A 254 25.21 25.52 15.67
C ALA A 254 25.80 25.68 14.26
N ASN A 255 27.13 25.74 14.18
CA ASN A 255 27.85 25.97 12.92
C ASN A 255 28.32 24.66 12.27
N TYR A 256 28.16 24.54 10.96
CA TYR A 256 28.70 23.44 10.16
C TYR A 256 30.23 23.52 10.12
N GLY A 257 30.90 22.49 10.65
CA GLY A 257 32.36 22.37 10.62
C GLY A 257 33.12 23.36 11.52
N ALA A 258 32.44 24.07 12.43
CA ALA A 258 33.04 25.06 13.33
C ALA A 258 32.42 25.00 14.74
N ALA A 259 33.02 25.71 15.70
CA ALA A 259 32.49 25.84 17.05
C ALA A 259 31.14 26.58 17.05
N PRO A 260 30.22 26.27 17.98
CA PRO A 260 28.97 27.01 18.12
C PRO A 260 29.21 28.46 18.54
N THR A 261 28.28 29.34 18.20
CA THR A 261 28.31 30.77 18.52
C THR A 261 27.14 31.12 19.44
N VAL A 262 27.39 31.93 20.47
CA VAL A 262 26.34 32.41 21.39
C VAL A 262 26.35 33.93 21.38
N TYR A 263 25.19 34.53 21.12
CA TYR A 263 24.94 35.96 21.26
C TYR A 263 24.11 36.17 22.50
N ARG A 264 24.70 36.83 23.49
CA ARG A 264 23.97 37.29 24.67
C ARG A 264 23.26 38.60 24.35
N ASN A 265 21.97 38.66 24.61
CA ASN A 265 21.16 39.83 24.39
C ASN A 265 21.43 40.87 25.48
N VAL A 266 21.71 42.11 25.03
CA VAL A 266 22.05 43.26 25.88
C VAL A 266 21.12 44.45 25.66
N PHE A 267 19.94 44.24 25.06
CA PHE A 267 18.92 45.28 24.91
C PHE A 267 18.64 45.98 26.25
N GLU A 268 18.39 47.29 26.20
CA GLU A 268 18.09 48.09 27.39
C GLU A 268 16.77 47.62 28.01
N ARG A 269 16.74 47.43 29.34
CA ARG A 269 15.54 46.99 30.09
C ARG A 269 14.52 48.12 30.23
N ARG A 270 13.85 48.46 29.13
CA ARG A 270 12.76 49.44 29.10
C ARG A 270 11.38 48.78 29.12
N ASN A 271 11.28 47.57 28.56
CA ASN A 271 10.07 46.77 28.49
C ASN A 271 10.08 45.64 29.53
N HIS A 272 8.88 45.12 29.78
CA HIS A 272 8.60 44.06 30.74
C HIS A 272 8.48 42.70 30.05
N TRP A 273 8.65 41.61 30.80
CA TRP A 273 8.57 40.26 30.23
C TRP A 273 7.88 39.26 31.18
N LEU A 274 7.46 38.12 30.66
CA LEU A 274 6.94 37.00 31.44
C LEU A 274 7.37 35.66 30.81
N ALA A 275 8.05 34.82 31.60
CA ALA A 275 8.34 33.45 31.19
C ALA A 275 7.41 32.45 31.89
N ILE A 276 6.87 31.49 31.13
CA ILE A 276 5.87 30.54 31.61
C ILE A 276 6.34 29.11 31.34
N ASP A 277 6.48 28.32 32.40
CA ASP A 277 6.63 26.87 32.32
C ASP A 277 5.29 26.18 32.58
N LEU A 278 4.97 25.19 31.75
CA LEU A 278 3.85 24.31 31.99
C LEU A 278 4.31 22.96 32.55
N LYS A 279 3.57 22.44 33.52
CA LYS A 279 3.72 21.08 34.05
C LYS A 279 2.45 20.30 33.78
N GLY A 280 2.47 19.55 32.68
CA GLY A 280 1.42 18.61 32.30
C GLY A 280 1.43 17.34 33.15
N ARG A 281 0.53 16.40 32.84
CA ARG A 281 0.41 15.11 33.55
C ARG A 281 0.65 13.92 32.62
N HIS A 282 0.86 12.76 33.23
CA HIS A 282 0.97 11.46 32.56
C HIS A 282 2.04 11.44 31.45
N ALA A 283 1.67 11.07 30.22
CA ALA A 283 2.56 10.89 29.09
C ALA A 283 3.07 12.21 28.47
N ASN A 284 2.45 13.37 28.80
CA ASN A 284 2.86 14.68 28.30
C ASN A 284 3.25 15.64 29.44
N PRO A 285 4.35 15.37 30.17
CA PRO A 285 4.75 16.16 31.34
C PRO A 285 5.18 17.59 31.00
N LEU A 286 5.56 17.85 29.75
CA LEU A 286 5.96 19.17 29.25
C LEU A 286 4.78 19.95 28.65
N ALA A 287 3.58 19.35 28.56
CA ALA A 287 2.39 19.96 27.98
C ALA A 287 2.58 20.42 26.53
N VAL A 288 3.28 19.63 25.72
CA VAL A 288 3.46 19.86 24.28
C VAL A 288 2.10 19.94 23.59
N GLY A 289 1.88 20.97 22.77
CA GLY A 289 0.59 21.32 22.16
C GLY A 289 -0.31 22.22 23.01
N ALA A 290 0.11 22.61 24.23
CA ALA A 290 -0.63 23.60 25.00
C ALA A 290 -0.48 24.99 24.38
N ARG A 291 -1.58 25.73 24.27
CA ARG A 291 -1.57 27.16 23.89
C ARG A 291 -1.72 28.02 25.13
N VAL A 292 -0.88 29.05 25.24
CA VAL A 292 -0.94 30.05 26.31
C VAL A 292 -1.26 31.40 25.70
N THR A 293 -2.33 32.01 26.18
CA THR A 293 -2.74 33.36 25.81
C THR A 293 -2.43 34.29 26.98
N VAL A 294 -1.60 35.30 26.75
CA VAL A 294 -1.31 36.38 27.70
C VAL A 294 -2.01 37.63 27.21
N ARG A 295 -2.78 38.30 28.10
CA ARG A 295 -3.43 39.58 27.80
C ARG A 295 -2.91 40.65 28.73
N THR A 296 -2.47 41.77 28.17
CA THR A 296 -2.04 42.98 28.88
C THR A 296 -2.98 44.15 28.57
N ALA A 297 -2.66 45.36 29.00
CA ALA A 297 -3.41 46.54 28.59
C ALA A 297 -3.17 46.92 27.12
N SER A 298 -1.99 46.55 26.59
CA SER A 298 -1.56 46.86 25.22
C SER A 298 -2.04 45.84 24.18
N GLY A 299 -2.38 44.60 24.57
CA GLY A 299 -2.86 43.61 23.62
C GLY A 299 -2.88 42.17 24.15
N GLY A 300 -3.18 41.22 23.27
CA GLY A 300 -3.10 39.79 23.53
C GLY A 300 -1.99 39.14 22.71
N GLN A 301 -1.36 38.10 23.24
CA GLN A 301 -0.36 37.30 22.54
C GLN A 301 -0.65 35.82 22.76
N VAL A 302 -0.46 35.00 21.72
CA VAL A 302 -0.57 33.54 21.83
C VAL A 302 0.78 32.89 21.57
N ARG A 303 1.13 31.89 22.40
CA ARG A 303 2.28 31.02 22.16
C ARG A 303 1.90 29.56 22.41
N GLU A 304 2.44 28.65 21.61
CA GLU A 304 2.26 27.21 21.76
C GLU A 304 3.53 26.53 22.27
N VAL A 305 3.38 25.62 23.25
CA VAL A 305 4.47 24.75 23.70
C VAL A 305 4.78 23.70 22.65
N ARG A 306 5.96 23.77 22.04
CA ARG A 306 6.38 22.87 20.95
C ARG A 306 7.67 22.13 21.28
N LEU A 307 7.80 20.92 20.72
CA LEU A 307 9.06 20.17 20.61
C LEU A 307 9.31 19.82 19.13
N GLY A 308 10.49 20.13 18.63
CA GLY A 308 10.90 20.20 17.22
C GLY A 308 10.87 21.64 16.67
N THR A 309 11.55 22.60 17.30
CA THR A 309 11.31 24.04 17.03
C THR A 309 12.05 24.63 15.82
N ALA A 310 13.13 24.03 15.35
CA ALA A 310 13.91 24.54 14.21
C ALA A 310 14.79 23.45 13.56
N TYR A 311 15.37 23.74 12.38
CA TYR A 311 16.27 22.82 11.67
C TYR A 311 17.43 22.37 12.58
N LEU A 312 17.60 21.04 12.75
CA LEU A 312 18.66 20.43 13.57
C LEU A 312 18.77 20.95 15.02
N SER A 313 17.70 21.52 15.59
CA SER A 313 17.76 22.17 16.90
C SER A 313 16.43 22.12 17.65
N GLN A 314 16.50 22.32 18.97
CA GLN A 314 15.34 22.24 19.86
C GLN A 314 15.45 23.27 20.99
N ALA A 315 14.48 24.18 21.06
CA ALA A 315 14.37 25.15 22.15
C ALA A 315 13.77 24.54 23.42
N PRO A 316 13.96 25.17 24.59
CA PRO A 316 13.26 24.80 25.82
C PRO A 316 11.74 24.91 25.66
N SER A 317 10.97 24.16 26.47
CA SER A 317 9.50 24.25 26.50
C SER A 317 8.96 25.48 27.24
N THR A 318 9.83 26.44 27.59
CA THR A 318 9.46 27.65 28.33
C THR A 318 8.99 28.69 27.34
N LEU A 319 7.80 29.25 27.55
CA LEU A 319 7.24 30.28 26.69
C LEU A 319 7.66 31.66 27.22
N HIS A 320 8.22 32.49 26.35
CA HIS A 320 8.61 33.86 26.66
C HIS A 320 7.64 34.84 25.99
N PHE A 321 7.20 35.85 26.76
CA PHE A 321 6.34 36.93 26.31
C PHE A 321 7.00 38.26 26.69
N GLY A 322 7.29 39.13 25.72
CA GLY A 322 7.51 40.55 26.01
C GLY A 322 6.16 41.21 26.24
N LEU A 323 6.07 42.10 27.21
CA LEU A 323 4.83 42.77 27.62
C LEU A 323 4.85 44.26 27.29
N GLY A 324 5.86 44.72 26.55
CA GLY A 324 6.08 46.12 26.26
C GLY A 324 6.13 46.95 27.55
N PRO A 325 5.41 48.07 27.63
CA PRO A 325 5.41 48.94 28.81
C PRO A 325 4.54 48.40 29.97
N ASP A 326 3.85 47.26 29.82
CA ASP A 326 2.88 46.79 30.80
C ASP A 326 3.54 45.97 31.93
N PRO A 327 3.52 46.44 33.20
CA PRO A 327 4.15 45.72 34.31
C PRO A 327 3.31 44.54 34.83
N VAL A 328 2.13 44.29 34.23
CA VAL A 328 1.16 43.28 34.67
C VAL A 328 0.46 42.67 33.45
N ALA A 329 0.44 41.34 33.37
CA ALA A 329 -0.49 40.61 32.54
C ALA A 329 -1.85 40.52 33.25
N GLN A 330 -2.89 41.05 32.63
CA GLN A 330 -4.26 41.05 33.14
C GLN A 330 -4.80 39.62 33.28
N SER A 331 -4.48 38.75 32.31
CA SER A 331 -4.80 37.33 32.38
C SER A 331 -3.78 36.47 31.64
N VAL A 332 -3.53 35.28 32.19
CA VAL A 332 -2.80 34.18 31.54
C VAL A 332 -3.75 32.99 31.45
N GLU A 333 -4.10 32.60 30.23
CA GLU A 333 -4.98 31.47 29.95
C GLU A 333 -4.17 30.34 29.30
N VAL A 334 -4.25 29.13 29.86
CA VAL A 334 -3.58 27.93 29.35
C VAL A 334 -4.64 26.97 28.85
N ARG A 335 -4.71 26.78 27.53
CA ARG A 335 -5.47 25.70 26.88
C ARG A 335 -4.60 24.44 26.85
N TRP A 336 -4.93 23.47 27.68
CA TRP A 336 -4.19 22.21 27.78
C TRP A 336 -4.54 21.25 26.62
N PRO A 337 -3.57 20.51 26.08
CA PRO A 337 -3.80 19.52 25.03
C PRO A 337 -4.55 18.30 25.60
N GLY A 338 -5.41 17.70 24.78
CA GLY A 338 -6.15 16.49 25.10
C GLY A 338 -7.65 16.69 25.33
N PRO A 339 -8.37 15.62 25.75
CA PRO A 339 -9.84 15.61 25.71
C PRO A 339 -10.50 16.75 26.49
N GLY A 340 -11.32 17.53 25.79
CA GLY A 340 -12.12 18.63 26.35
C GLY A 340 -11.40 19.98 26.45
N ASN A 341 -10.21 20.14 25.86
CA ASN A 341 -9.48 21.43 25.72
C ASN A 341 -9.53 22.29 26.98
N ARG A 342 -9.22 21.68 28.13
CA ARG A 342 -9.38 22.34 29.44
C ARG A 342 -8.58 23.63 29.48
N VAL A 343 -9.18 24.66 30.08
CA VAL A 343 -8.54 25.96 30.26
C VAL A 343 -8.24 26.18 31.73
N SER A 344 -6.99 26.50 32.04
CA SER A 344 -6.61 27.10 33.33
C SER A 344 -6.43 28.60 33.15
N ARG A 345 -6.87 29.41 34.12
CA ARG A 345 -6.76 30.86 34.06
C ARG A 345 -6.14 31.41 35.34
N LEU A 346 -5.20 32.32 35.17
CA LEU A 346 -4.66 33.16 36.23
C LEU A 346 -4.96 34.61 35.88
N ASP A 347 -5.52 35.36 36.82
CA ASP A 347 -5.75 36.79 36.66
C ASP A 347 -4.67 37.57 37.40
N THR A 348 -4.26 38.72 36.85
CA THR A 348 -3.32 39.68 37.47
C THR A 348 -1.96 39.05 37.83
N VAL A 349 -1.15 38.78 36.80
CA VAL A 349 0.21 38.24 36.95
C VAL A 349 1.22 39.37 36.78
N ALA A 350 2.04 39.63 37.81
CA ALA A 350 3.12 40.61 37.72
C ALA A 350 4.19 40.18 36.70
N ALA A 351 4.70 41.15 35.94
CA ALA A 351 5.78 40.95 34.97
C ALA A 351 7.16 40.71 35.64
N ASP A 352 8.19 40.63 34.79
CA ASP A 352 9.62 40.49 35.09
C ASP A 352 9.97 39.25 35.90
N ARG A 353 9.31 38.15 35.57
CA ARG A 353 9.46 36.90 36.31
C ARG A 353 9.17 35.68 35.45
N ARG A 354 9.61 34.55 35.99
CA ARG A 354 9.22 33.21 35.55
C ARG A 354 8.15 32.64 36.47
N ILE A 355 7.12 32.02 35.90
CA ILE A 355 6.06 31.31 36.63
C ILE A 355 5.93 29.87 36.13
N THR A 356 5.36 29.00 36.97
CA THR A 356 5.03 27.62 36.60
C THR A 356 3.55 27.36 36.83
N ILE A 357 2.87 26.82 35.82
CA ILE A 357 1.44 26.47 35.87
C ILE A 357 1.31 24.95 35.77
N HIS A 358 0.55 24.36 36.68
CA HIS A 358 0.32 22.91 36.75
C HIS A 358 -1.04 22.55 36.18
N GLN A 359 -1.12 21.48 35.37
CA GLN A 359 -2.40 20.96 34.91
C GLN A 359 -3.21 20.43 36.09
N GLU A 360 -4.47 20.86 36.21
CA GLU A 360 -5.38 20.38 37.26
C GLU A 360 -5.66 18.88 37.13
N LYS A 361 -6.03 18.22 38.24
CA LYS A 361 -6.45 16.82 38.22
C LYS A 361 -7.88 16.75 37.69
N PRO A 362 -8.18 15.97 36.65
CA PRO A 362 -9.55 15.82 36.19
C PRO A 362 -10.44 15.08 37.20
N ASP A 363 -11.68 15.54 37.34
CA ASP A 363 -12.77 14.73 37.89
C ASP A 363 -13.20 13.69 36.85
N GLY A 364 -13.16 12.42 37.22
CA GLY A 364 -13.50 11.29 36.35
C GLY A 364 -12.28 10.57 35.74
N PHE A 365 -12.57 9.44 35.12
CA PHE A 365 -11.60 8.58 34.43
C PHE A 365 -11.75 8.74 32.91
N PRO A 366 -10.65 8.72 32.13
CA PRO A 366 -10.74 8.82 30.69
C PRO A 366 -11.36 7.55 30.09
N LEU A 367 -12.30 7.74 29.15
CA LEU A 367 -12.82 6.68 28.28
C LEU A 367 -12.28 6.86 26.86
N ARG A 368 -11.32 6.03 26.46
CA ARG A 368 -10.84 6.04 25.08
C ARG A 368 -11.68 5.08 24.25
N VAL A 369 -12.11 5.49 23.06
CA VAL A 369 -12.70 4.59 22.07
C VAL A 369 -11.72 4.47 20.92
N ALA A 370 -11.17 3.28 20.70
CA ALA A 370 -10.36 2.97 19.53
C ALA A 370 -11.29 2.65 18.35
N GLY A 371 -11.22 3.46 17.28
CA GLY A 371 -12.12 3.40 16.12
C GLY A 371 -13.38 4.26 16.24
N ALA A 372 -13.30 5.35 17.02
CA ALA A 372 -14.23 6.50 17.05
C ALA A 372 -13.52 7.73 17.65
N THR A 373 -14.13 8.92 17.61
CA THR A 373 -13.64 10.13 18.30
C THR A 373 -13.60 9.92 19.82
N ALA A 374 -12.51 10.36 20.46
CA ALA A 374 -12.27 10.19 21.89
C ALA A 374 -13.47 10.63 22.74
N VAL A 375 -13.88 9.79 23.69
CA VAL A 375 -14.91 10.16 24.67
C VAL A 375 -14.20 10.82 25.85
N GLY A 376 -14.82 11.84 26.42
CA GLY A 376 -14.22 12.68 27.46
C GLY A 376 -13.94 11.94 28.77
N LEU A 377 -13.82 12.72 29.84
CA LEU A 377 -13.69 12.19 31.18
C LEU A 377 -15.08 11.85 31.73
N HIS A 378 -15.22 10.67 32.31
CA HIS A 378 -16.48 10.20 32.87
C HIS A 378 -16.30 9.79 34.34
N ALA A 379 -17.28 10.11 35.18
CA ALA A 379 -17.33 9.57 36.54
C ALA A 379 -17.49 8.05 36.52
N GLU A 380 -17.05 7.39 37.59
CA GLU A 380 -17.34 5.97 37.81
C GLU A 380 -18.86 5.72 37.73
N GLY A 381 -19.27 4.66 37.02
CA GLY A 381 -20.67 4.29 36.84
C GLY A 381 -21.44 5.14 35.83
N ALA A 382 -20.85 6.20 35.26
CA ALA A 382 -21.48 6.96 34.18
C ALA A 382 -21.70 6.08 32.95
N ILE A 383 -22.81 6.29 32.25
CA ILE A 383 -23.14 5.60 31.00
C ILE A 383 -22.77 6.50 29.83
N ALA A 384 -21.80 6.08 29.04
CA ALA A 384 -21.37 6.77 27.82
C ALA A 384 -22.03 6.12 26.59
N ALA A 385 -22.57 6.92 25.67
CA ALA A 385 -22.95 6.44 24.35
C ALA A 385 -21.71 6.34 23.46
N ILE A 386 -21.53 5.21 22.79
CA ILE A 386 -20.40 4.96 21.88
C ILE A 386 -20.91 4.41 20.55
N SER A 387 -20.25 4.78 19.46
CA SER A 387 -20.54 4.27 18.12
C SER A 387 -19.25 3.94 17.40
N ALA A 388 -19.25 2.83 16.67
CA ALA A 388 -18.14 2.39 15.85
C ALA A 388 -18.13 3.21 14.56
N GLU A 389 -16.93 3.53 14.08
CA GLU A 389 -16.77 4.10 12.74
C GLU A 389 -17.34 3.18 11.64
N PRO A 390 -17.82 3.77 10.52
CA PRO A 390 -18.18 3.00 9.36
C PRO A 390 -16.99 2.16 8.87
N PRO A 391 -17.15 0.84 8.66
CA PRO A 391 -16.07 0.00 8.18
C PRO A 391 -15.70 0.35 6.73
N ARG A 392 -14.40 0.33 6.42
CA ARG A 392 -13.90 0.57 5.05
C ARG A 392 -13.87 -0.72 4.22
N GLY A 393 -14.20 -0.61 2.94
CA GLY A 393 -14.11 -1.72 1.97
C GLY A 393 -14.97 -2.95 2.34
N ARG A 394 -14.34 -4.13 2.32
CA ARG A 394 -15.00 -5.43 2.59
C ARG A 394 -15.15 -5.75 4.08
N TYR A 395 -14.76 -4.85 4.98
CA TYR A 395 -14.90 -5.07 6.41
C TYR A 395 -16.31 -4.76 6.91
N ARG A 396 -16.71 -5.41 8.00
CA ARG A 396 -17.96 -5.15 8.72
C ARG A 396 -17.70 -5.12 10.22
N PHE A 397 -18.49 -4.34 10.94
CA PHE A 397 -18.43 -4.31 12.41
C PHE A 397 -18.71 -5.70 13.00
N SER A 398 -17.92 -6.09 13.99
CA SER A 398 -17.97 -7.42 14.63
C SER A 398 -18.47 -7.35 16.07
N HIS A 399 -17.76 -6.63 16.93
CA HIS A 399 -18.09 -6.43 18.34
C HIS A 399 -17.23 -5.36 19.01
N TRP A 400 -17.65 -4.95 20.20
CA TRP A 400 -16.88 -4.15 21.15
C TRP A 400 -16.12 -5.02 22.15
N SER A 401 -14.92 -4.58 22.56
CA SER A 401 -14.22 -5.07 23.77
C SER A 401 -13.73 -3.92 24.63
N ALA A 402 -13.38 -4.16 25.90
CA ALA A 402 -12.87 -3.14 26.80
C ALA A 402 -11.61 -3.60 27.56
N GLU A 403 -10.63 -2.71 27.70
CA GLU A 403 -9.55 -2.77 28.68
C GLU A 403 -9.88 -1.85 29.86
N GLY A 404 -9.58 -2.29 31.10
CA GLY A 404 -9.87 -1.51 32.31
C GLY A 404 -11.22 -1.82 32.98
N GLY A 405 -12.02 -2.74 32.43
CA GLY A 405 -13.31 -3.16 32.97
C GLY A 405 -14.50 -2.47 32.28
N GLY A 406 -15.66 -2.41 32.96
CA GLY A 406 -16.90 -1.80 32.44
C GLY A 406 -17.83 -2.80 31.75
N ALA A 407 -18.98 -2.31 31.28
CA ALA A 407 -20.01 -3.17 30.67
C ALA A 407 -20.71 -2.48 29.48
N PHE A 408 -20.92 -3.22 28.39
CA PHE A 408 -21.66 -2.75 27.22
C PHE A 408 -23.16 -3.04 27.36
N GLY A 409 -24.01 -2.14 26.88
CA GLY A 409 -25.45 -2.40 26.71
C GLY A 409 -25.70 -3.51 25.70
N ASP A 410 -25.14 -3.36 24.49
CA ASP A 410 -25.01 -4.43 23.49
C ASP A 410 -23.63 -4.36 22.81
N ALA A 411 -22.74 -5.29 23.13
CA ALA A 411 -21.41 -5.34 22.51
C ALA A 411 -21.44 -5.71 21.01
N ARG A 412 -22.59 -6.06 20.42
CA ARG A 412 -22.75 -6.42 19.00
C ARG A 412 -23.45 -5.36 18.16
N ALA A 413 -24.00 -4.33 18.78
CA ALA A 413 -24.53 -3.19 18.07
C ALA A 413 -23.39 -2.20 17.74
N PRO A 414 -23.24 -1.76 16.48
CA PRO A 414 -22.28 -0.72 16.11
C PRO A 414 -22.45 0.55 16.94
N ALA A 415 -23.68 0.91 17.30
CA ALA A 415 -24.00 1.95 18.27
C ALA A 415 -24.54 1.31 19.57
N THR A 416 -23.92 1.60 20.72
CA THR A 416 -24.27 1.03 22.03
C THR A 416 -23.95 1.99 23.18
N THR A 417 -24.26 1.61 24.41
CA THR A 417 -23.83 2.27 25.64
C THR A 417 -22.72 1.50 26.34
N PHE A 418 -21.86 2.20 27.09
CA PHE A 418 -20.81 1.64 27.93
C PHE A 418 -20.85 2.23 29.34
N ALA A 419 -20.90 1.38 30.36
CA ALA A 419 -20.88 1.76 31.76
C ALA A 419 -19.43 1.82 32.28
N MET A 420 -19.03 2.97 32.81
CA MET A 420 -17.66 3.25 33.23
C MET A 420 -17.22 2.48 34.49
N PRO A 421 -16.03 1.86 34.49
CA PRO A 421 -15.44 1.24 35.68
C PRO A 421 -14.82 2.27 36.64
N ALA A 422 -14.37 1.80 37.81
CA ALA A 422 -13.61 2.56 38.80
C ALA A 422 -12.15 2.81 38.38
N GLY A 423 -11.95 3.32 37.16
CA GLY A 423 -10.63 3.49 36.54
C GLY A 423 -10.72 3.90 35.08
N PRO A 424 -9.58 4.27 34.46
CA PRO A 424 -9.52 4.53 33.01
C PRO A 424 -9.93 3.27 32.24
N ALA A 425 -10.68 3.47 31.16
CA ALA A 425 -11.11 2.39 30.27
C ALA A 425 -10.79 2.74 28.81
N THR A 426 -10.41 1.73 28.04
CA THR A 426 -10.30 1.83 26.59
C THR A 426 -11.23 0.80 25.98
N VAL A 427 -12.17 1.23 25.15
CA VAL A 427 -13.04 0.33 24.39
C VAL A 427 -12.58 0.27 22.93
N PHE A 428 -12.73 -0.89 22.29
CA PHE A 428 -12.21 -1.17 20.96
C PHE A 428 -13.35 -1.64 20.06
N ALA A 429 -13.56 -0.96 18.94
CA ALA A 429 -14.41 -1.45 17.86
C ALA A 429 -13.61 -2.45 17.01
N HIS A 430 -14.12 -3.68 16.89
CA HIS A 430 -13.48 -4.70 16.06
C HIS A 430 -14.23 -4.90 14.76
N TYR A 431 -13.47 -5.13 13.69
CA TYR A 431 -14.00 -5.35 12.34
C TYR A 431 -13.48 -6.67 11.78
N LEU A 432 -14.30 -7.32 10.94
CA LEU A 432 -13.93 -8.54 10.24
C LEU A 432 -14.21 -8.41 8.74
N PRO A 433 -13.38 -9.02 7.87
CA PRO A 433 -13.66 -9.08 6.45
C PRO A 433 -14.89 -9.97 6.16
N GLY A 434 -15.66 -9.61 5.13
CA GLY A 434 -16.83 -10.35 4.66
C GLY A 434 -18.17 -9.76 5.12
N LEU A 435 -19.21 -10.59 5.22
CA LEU A 435 -20.57 -10.19 5.59
C LEU A 435 -20.75 -10.05 7.12
N SER A 436 -21.75 -9.28 7.55
CA SER A 436 -21.85 -8.70 8.90
C SER A 436 -22.30 -9.68 9.99
N SER A 437 -22.27 -9.24 11.26
CA SER A 437 -22.86 -9.97 12.39
C SER A 437 -24.40 -10.12 12.32
N ALA A 438 -25.07 -9.38 11.44
CA ALA A 438 -26.51 -9.48 11.20
C ALA A 438 -26.90 -10.70 10.32
N ASP A 439 -25.93 -11.34 9.67
CA ASP A 439 -26.14 -12.49 8.80
C ASP A 439 -26.09 -13.80 9.63
N ALA A 440 -27.19 -14.09 10.33
CA ALA A 440 -27.31 -15.18 11.29
C ALA A 440 -27.09 -16.59 10.70
N ASP A 441 -27.19 -16.75 9.37
CA ASP A 441 -27.10 -18.04 8.67
C ASP A 441 -25.70 -18.42 8.17
N MET A 442 -24.71 -17.52 8.32
CA MET A 442 -23.33 -17.76 7.86
C MET A 442 -22.58 -18.71 8.79
N SER A 443 -22.03 -19.79 8.22
CA SER A 443 -21.30 -20.80 8.98
C SER A 443 -19.94 -20.30 9.48
N VAL A 444 -19.41 -20.97 10.51
CA VAL A 444 -18.04 -20.69 11.00
C VAL A 444 -16.97 -20.98 9.95
N ALA A 445 -17.21 -21.94 9.04
CA ALA A 445 -16.27 -22.28 7.98
C ALA A 445 -16.18 -21.15 6.96
N ARG A 446 -17.31 -20.57 6.54
CA ARG A 446 -17.36 -19.37 5.70
C ARG A 446 -16.62 -18.20 6.34
N ARG A 447 -16.84 -17.94 7.64
CA ARG A 447 -16.15 -16.85 8.36
C ARG A 447 -14.62 -16.99 8.36
N TRP A 448 -14.11 -18.20 8.59
CA TRP A 448 -12.66 -18.45 8.53
C TRP A 448 -12.12 -18.38 7.11
N MET A 449 -12.92 -18.78 6.12
CA MET A 449 -12.56 -18.61 4.72
C MET A 449 -12.44 -17.13 4.33
N GLU A 450 -13.35 -16.26 4.77
CA GLU A 450 -13.22 -14.80 4.53
C GLU A 450 -11.96 -14.21 5.17
N VAL A 451 -11.62 -14.64 6.39
CA VAL A 451 -10.36 -14.24 7.05
C VAL A 451 -9.15 -14.72 6.25
N LEU A 452 -9.16 -15.95 5.71
CA LEU A 452 -8.08 -16.46 4.89
C LEU A 452 -7.98 -15.71 3.54
N LEU A 453 -9.09 -15.49 2.86
CA LEU A 453 -9.11 -14.73 1.60
C LEU A 453 -8.57 -13.32 1.81
N GLN A 454 -8.95 -12.65 2.91
CA GLN A 454 -8.36 -11.35 3.24
C GLN A 454 -6.86 -11.45 3.56
N ALA A 455 -6.43 -12.49 4.27
CA ALA A 455 -5.01 -12.72 4.53
C ALA A 455 -4.20 -12.93 3.24
N ILE A 456 -4.80 -13.54 2.22
CA ILE A 456 -4.19 -13.71 0.89
C ILE A 456 -4.07 -12.37 0.16
N ARG A 457 -5.11 -11.52 0.20
CA ARG A 457 -5.08 -10.16 -0.36
C ARG A 457 -3.98 -9.30 0.28
N ASP A 458 -3.80 -9.47 1.59
CA ASP A 458 -2.81 -8.74 2.38
C ASP A 458 -1.37 -9.35 2.26
N ASP A 459 -1.14 -10.31 1.37
CA ASP A 459 0.13 -11.03 1.21
C ASP A 459 0.69 -10.96 -0.23
N ARG A 460 1.94 -11.40 -0.42
CA ARG A 460 2.59 -11.49 -1.75
C ARG A 460 1.81 -12.42 -2.68
N ALA A 461 1.83 -12.12 -3.97
CA ALA A 461 1.17 -12.93 -4.98
C ALA A 461 1.88 -14.29 -5.18
N ARG A 462 1.44 -15.31 -4.46
CA ARG A 462 2.04 -16.66 -4.45
C ARG A 462 0.99 -17.73 -4.72
N PRO A 463 0.54 -17.92 -5.97
CA PRO A 463 -0.62 -18.76 -6.30
C PRO A 463 -0.52 -20.20 -5.76
N THR A 464 0.67 -20.81 -5.85
CA THR A 464 0.95 -22.15 -5.33
C THR A 464 0.80 -22.24 -3.81
N VAL A 465 1.41 -21.30 -3.09
CA VAL A 465 1.35 -21.19 -1.63
C VAL A 465 -0.09 -20.94 -1.17
N HIS A 466 -0.82 -20.08 -1.87
CA HIS A 466 -2.19 -19.71 -1.53
C HIS A 466 -3.20 -20.81 -1.87
N ALA A 467 -3.05 -21.52 -2.99
CA ALA A 467 -3.82 -22.74 -3.27
C ALA A 467 -3.67 -23.77 -2.15
N ARG A 468 -2.44 -23.95 -1.66
CA ARG A 468 -2.15 -24.85 -0.53
C ARG A 468 -2.70 -24.34 0.80
N ASN A 469 -2.65 -23.04 1.07
CA ASN A 469 -3.25 -22.45 2.28
C ASN A 469 -4.78 -22.64 2.30
N LEU A 470 -5.45 -22.41 1.15
CA LEU A 470 -6.88 -22.66 0.96
C LEU A 470 -7.22 -24.13 1.20
N PHE A 471 -6.43 -25.05 0.66
CA PHE A 471 -6.61 -26.48 0.88
C PHE A 471 -6.40 -26.88 2.34
N HIS A 472 -5.26 -26.55 2.95
CA HIS A 472 -4.94 -26.97 4.32
C HIS A 472 -5.95 -26.43 5.33
N LEU A 473 -6.42 -25.19 5.16
CA LEU A 473 -7.50 -24.67 6.00
C LEU A 473 -8.78 -25.49 5.80
N SER A 474 -9.21 -25.69 4.56
CA SER A 474 -10.43 -26.43 4.23
C SER A 474 -10.39 -27.87 4.75
N ALA A 475 -9.25 -28.55 4.60
CA ALA A 475 -9.01 -29.89 5.09
C ALA A 475 -9.02 -29.97 6.63
N ALA A 476 -8.41 -28.99 7.31
CA ALA A 476 -8.46 -28.89 8.76
C ALA A 476 -9.90 -28.66 9.28
N MET A 477 -10.69 -27.85 8.59
CA MET A 477 -12.11 -27.64 8.91
C MET A 477 -12.94 -28.90 8.66
N TYR A 478 -12.67 -29.62 7.57
CA TYR A 478 -13.30 -30.91 7.26
C TYR A 478 -13.00 -31.97 8.32
N ASP A 479 -11.73 -32.17 8.67
CA ASP A 479 -11.33 -33.10 9.72
C ASP A 479 -11.97 -32.75 11.08
N ALA A 480 -11.99 -31.46 11.44
CA ALA A 480 -12.66 -31.01 12.65
C ALA A 480 -14.17 -31.28 12.65
N TRP A 481 -14.84 -31.10 11.52
CA TRP A 481 -16.27 -31.39 11.36
C TRP A 481 -16.57 -32.90 11.43
N THR A 482 -15.73 -33.73 10.80
CA THR A 482 -15.94 -35.20 10.75
C THR A 482 -15.89 -35.87 12.12
N ALA A 483 -15.22 -35.27 13.12
CA ALA A 483 -15.17 -35.81 14.49
C ALA A 483 -16.57 -36.01 15.13
N TRP A 484 -17.60 -35.35 14.60
CA TRP A 484 -18.99 -35.55 14.99
C TRP A 484 -19.90 -35.95 13.81
N SER A 485 -19.36 -36.58 12.77
CA SER A 485 -20.13 -37.18 11.68
C SER A 485 -20.09 -38.70 11.79
N GLU A 486 -21.22 -39.37 11.54
CA GLU A 486 -21.28 -40.85 11.47
C GLU A 486 -21.14 -41.35 10.02
N ALA A 487 -21.37 -40.47 9.05
CA ALA A 487 -21.36 -40.80 7.62
C ALA A 487 -20.08 -40.37 6.90
N ALA A 488 -19.29 -39.45 7.48
CA ALA A 488 -18.08 -38.93 6.85
C ALA A 488 -16.82 -39.55 7.44
N THR A 489 -15.88 -39.93 6.57
CA THR A 489 -14.56 -40.37 7.01
C THR A 489 -13.63 -39.16 7.04
N PRO A 490 -12.81 -38.98 8.09
CA PRO A 490 -11.82 -37.92 8.10
C PRO A 490 -10.75 -38.15 7.01
N TYR A 491 -10.16 -37.06 6.54
CA TYR A 491 -9.12 -37.09 5.50
C TYR A 491 -7.79 -37.57 6.10
N HIS A 492 -7.27 -36.88 7.10
CA HIS A 492 -6.06 -37.29 7.84
C HIS A 492 -6.33 -37.65 9.29
N PHE A 493 -7.33 -37.02 9.92
CA PHE A 493 -7.69 -37.30 11.31
C PHE A 493 -8.03 -38.80 11.54
N GLY A 494 -7.45 -39.42 12.56
CA GLY A 494 -7.76 -40.81 12.94
C GLY A 494 -7.21 -41.91 12.03
N ARG A 495 -6.51 -41.59 10.93
CA ARG A 495 -5.73 -42.55 10.12
C ARG A 495 -4.30 -42.69 10.66
N SER A 496 -3.72 -43.89 10.50
CA SER A 496 -2.43 -44.40 11.00
C SER A 496 -1.42 -43.35 11.51
N GLY A 497 -1.35 -43.13 12.84
CA GLY A 497 -0.25 -42.39 13.48
C GLY A 497 -0.51 -40.93 13.89
N ALA A 498 -1.67 -40.33 13.58
CA ALA A 498 -1.98 -38.97 14.05
C ALA A 498 -2.14 -38.88 15.58
N PRO A 499 -1.47 -37.95 16.30
CA PRO A 499 -1.44 -37.89 17.77
C PRO A 499 -2.76 -37.40 18.41
N CYS A 500 -3.75 -36.99 17.62
CA CYS A 500 -4.98 -36.35 18.08
C CYS A 500 -6.06 -37.33 18.58
N ARG A 501 -5.68 -38.44 19.23
CA ARG A 501 -6.62 -39.44 19.77
C ARG A 501 -7.29 -38.94 21.05
N ALA A 502 -8.45 -38.29 20.91
CA ALA A 502 -9.42 -38.21 22.00
C ALA A 502 -10.82 -38.48 21.44
N ALA A 503 -11.46 -39.54 21.96
CA ALA A 503 -12.84 -39.89 21.64
C ALA A 503 -13.78 -38.75 22.11
N ILE A 504 -14.58 -38.19 21.20
CA ILE A 504 -15.64 -37.25 21.58
C ILE A 504 -16.99 -37.83 21.17
N ARG A 505 -17.91 -37.96 22.14
CA ARG A 505 -19.35 -37.55 22.07
C ARG A 505 -19.92 -37.41 23.50
N PRO A 506 -20.78 -36.39 23.77
CA PRO A 506 -22.22 -36.64 23.65
C PRO A 506 -22.96 -35.69 22.69
N VAL A 507 -24.11 -36.19 22.25
CA VAL A 507 -25.03 -35.66 21.23
C VAL A 507 -26.15 -34.89 21.96
N GLY A 508 -26.21 -33.58 21.75
CA GLY A 508 -27.23 -32.70 22.33
C GLY A 508 -27.06 -31.26 21.83
N ALA A 509 -27.72 -30.30 22.48
CA ALA A 509 -27.69 -28.85 22.14
C ALA A 509 -26.28 -28.21 22.06
N SER A 510 -25.22 -28.97 22.36
CA SER A 510 -23.81 -28.61 22.28
C SER A 510 -23.11 -28.95 20.94
N LEU A 511 -23.74 -29.66 19.98
CA LEU A 511 -23.06 -30.12 18.75
C LEU A 511 -22.58 -28.97 17.85
N LYS A 512 -23.45 -27.97 17.60
CA LYS A 512 -23.10 -26.78 16.82
C LYS A 512 -21.90 -26.07 17.44
N ARG A 513 -21.95 -25.86 18.76
CA ARG A 513 -20.90 -25.19 19.52
C ARG A 513 -19.58 -25.96 19.50
N ALA A 514 -19.62 -27.28 19.63
CA ALA A 514 -18.43 -28.13 19.58
C ALA A 514 -17.75 -28.08 18.19
N ARG A 515 -18.52 -28.14 17.11
CA ARG A 515 -17.99 -27.98 15.74
C ARG A 515 -17.39 -26.59 15.52
N GLU A 516 -18.06 -25.54 15.98
CA GLU A 516 -17.54 -24.17 15.93
C GLU A 516 -16.22 -24.01 16.67
N GLN A 517 -16.10 -24.61 17.85
CA GLN A 517 -14.88 -24.64 18.65
C GLN A 517 -13.72 -25.34 17.92
N ALA A 518 -13.95 -26.57 17.47
CA ALA A 518 -12.89 -27.35 16.83
C ALA A 518 -12.40 -26.71 15.52
N ILE A 519 -13.33 -26.26 14.67
CA ILE A 519 -13.02 -25.56 13.42
C ILE A 519 -12.22 -24.28 13.72
N SER A 520 -12.69 -23.46 14.66
CA SER A 520 -12.06 -22.16 14.91
C SER A 520 -10.66 -22.28 15.51
N HIS A 521 -10.43 -23.24 16.41
CA HIS A 521 -9.09 -23.42 16.96
C HIS A 521 -8.12 -24.06 15.97
N ALA A 522 -8.58 -24.88 15.03
CA ALA A 522 -7.74 -25.38 13.94
C ALA A 522 -7.37 -24.24 12.98
N ALA A 523 -8.37 -23.49 12.52
CA ALA A 523 -8.23 -22.38 11.59
C ALA A 523 -7.35 -21.25 12.14
N TRP A 524 -7.63 -20.78 13.36
CA TRP A 524 -6.86 -19.73 14.03
C TRP A 524 -5.37 -20.06 14.11
N ARG A 525 -5.03 -21.31 14.48
CA ARG A 525 -3.62 -21.73 14.58
C ARG A 525 -2.95 -21.73 13.22
N LEU A 526 -3.63 -22.28 12.21
CA LEU A 526 -3.08 -22.40 10.87
C LEU A 526 -2.87 -21.02 10.25
N VAL A 527 -3.88 -20.15 10.23
CA VAL A 527 -3.79 -18.78 9.66
C VAL A 527 -2.66 -18.01 10.34
N ARG A 528 -2.60 -18.00 11.68
CA ARG A 528 -1.53 -17.28 12.38
C ARG A 528 -0.13 -17.84 12.08
N HIS A 529 0.00 -19.16 11.89
CA HIS A 529 1.28 -19.76 11.51
C HIS A 529 1.72 -19.35 10.11
N ARG A 530 0.81 -19.45 9.13
CA ARG A 530 1.08 -19.24 7.69
C ARG A 530 1.44 -17.79 7.38
N PHE A 531 0.75 -16.84 8.01
CA PHE A 531 0.86 -15.43 7.67
C PHE A 531 1.69 -14.62 8.67
N ARG A 532 2.39 -15.24 9.63
CA ARG A 532 3.24 -14.51 10.60
C ARG A 532 4.40 -13.72 9.97
N ARG A 533 4.79 -14.07 8.74
CA ARG A 533 5.85 -13.41 7.96
C ARG A 533 5.29 -12.68 6.72
N SER A 534 3.98 -12.62 6.53
CA SER A 534 3.42 -11.87 5.40
C SER A 534 3.60 -10.36 5.63
N PRO A 535 3.65 -9.55 4.56
CA PRO A 535 3.62 -8.10 4.67
C PRO A 535 2.41 -7.61 5.51
N GLY A 536 1.24 -8.21 5.32
CA GLY A 536 0.02 -7.94 6.08
C GLY A 536 -0.15 -8.72 7.40
N ALA A 537 0.94 -9.24 8.00
CA ALA A 537 0.86 -10.08 9.19
C ALA A 537 0.07 -9.41 10.33
N ALA A 538 0.28 -8.12 10.57
CA ALA A 538 -0.40 -7.39 11.64
C ALA A 538 -1.93 -7.38 11.44
N SER A 539 -2.41 -7.08 10.22
CA SER A 539 -3.84 -7.16 9.86
C SER A 539 -4.38 -8.58 10.02
N THR A 540 -3.70 -9.55 9.43
CA THR A 540 -4.14 -10.95 9.40
C THR A 540 -4.25 -11.54 10.82
N LEU A 541 -3.24 -11.32 11.66
CA LEU A 541 -3.22 -11.81 13.04
C LEU A 541 -4.35 -11.17 13.85
N ARG A 542 -4.58 -9.85 13.69
CA ARG A 542 -5.72 -9.16 14.32
C ARG A 542 -7.06 -9.71 13.86
N ASN A 543 -7.25 -9.95 12.56
CA ASN A 543 -8.51 -10.50 12.03
C ASN A 543 -8.78 -11.91 12.58
N ALA A 544 -7.75 -12.75 12.65
CA ALA A 544 -7.86 -14.09 13.23
C ALA A 544 -8.19 -14.05 14.73
N ASP A 545 -7.51 -13.21 15.50
CA ASP A 545 -7.76 -13.04 16.94
C ASP A 545 -9.17 -12.48 17.19
N THR A 546 -9.58 -11.50 16.37
CA THR A 546 -10.92 -10.90 16.41
C THR A 546 -12.02 -11.91 16.13
N LEU A 547 -11.85 -12.78 15.12
CA LEU A 547 -12.86 -13.80 14.81
C LEU A 547 -12.97 -14.83 15.93
N LEU A 548 -11.84 -15.25 16.51
CA LEU A 548 -11.85 -16.19 17.64
C LEU A 548 -12.56 -15.59 18.86
N ALA A 549 -12.27 -14.33 19.20
CA ALA A 549 -12.94 -13.60 20.27
C ALA A 549 -14.44 -13.40 19.98
N ALA A 550 -14.79 -13.08 18.74
CA ALA A 550 -16.18 -12.93 18.29
C ALA A 550 -16.97 -14.24 18.43
N ILE A 551 -16.34 -15.41 18.34
CA ILE A 551 -17.02 -16.68 18.56
C ILE A 551 -17.07 -17.04 20.07
N ARG A 552 -16.70 -16.13 20.98
CA ARG A 552 -16.62 -16.32 22.44
C ARG A 552 -15.68 -17.47 22.84
N LEU A 553 -14.48 -17.52 22.24
CA LEU A 553 -13.44 -18.50 22.53
C LEU A 553 -12.16 -17.79 22.97
N GLU A 554 -11.44 -18.36 23.95
CA GLU A 554 -10.20 -17.78 24.47
C GLU A 554 -9.00 -18.08 23.54
N ALA A 555 -8.18 -17.06 23.26
CA ALA A 555 -6.93 -17.20 22.52
C ALA A 555 -5.81 -17.72 23.45
N GLY A 556 -5.16 -18.85 23.11
CA GLY A 556 -4.11 -19.41 23.96
C GLY A 556 -3.16 -20.37 23.24
N SER A 557 -1.87 -20.27 23.55
CA SER A 557 -0.82 -21.21 23.10
C SER A 557 -0.80 -22.53 23.90
N GLY A 558 -1.53 -22.61 25.03
CA GLY A 558 -1.62 -23.77 25.94
C GLY A 558 -2.89 -24.63 25.83
N THR A 559 -3.21 -25.37 26.91
CA THR A 559 -4.45 -26.17 27.08
C THR A 559 -5.67 -25.26 27.02
N VAL A 560 -6.42 -25.38 25.92
CA VAL A 560 -7.67 -24.65 25.71
C VAL A 560 -8.79 -25.33 26.53
N PRO A 561 -9.65 -24.58 27.25
CA PRO A 561 -10.71 -25.20 28.02
C PRO A 561 -11.73 -25.93 27.12
N GLY A 562 -11.86 -27.25 27.32
CA GLY A 562 -12.89 -28.08 26.70
C GLY A 562 -12.40 -29.01 25.57
N PRO A 563 -13.03 -30.19 25.40
CA PRO A 563 -12.54 -31.25 24.50
C PRO A 563 -12.57 -30.87 23.01
N ALA A 564 -13.56 -30.09 22.56
CA ALA A 564 -13.67 -29.68 21.17
C ALA A 564 -12.57 -28.67 20.76
N ALA A 565 -12.27 -27.72 21.64
CA ALA A 565 -11.22 -26.74 21.41
C ALA A 565 -9.82 -27.38 21.43
N ALA A 566 -9.60 -28.35 22.34
CA ALA A 566 -8.38 -29.15 22.38
C ALA A 566 -8.19 -29.99 21.10
N LEU A 567 -9.27 -30.57 20.57
CA LEU A 567 -9.25 -31.27 19.29
C LEU A 567 -8.85 -30.33 18.14
N GLY A 568 -9.52 -29.18 18.01
CA GLY A 568 -9.18 -28.17 17.00
C GLY A 568 -7.72 -27.71 17.09
N ALA A 569 -7.24 -27.46 18.31
CA ALA A 569 -5.85 -27.11 18.55
C ALA A 569 -4.86 -28.21 18.11
N CYS A 570 -5.23 -29.48 18.31
CA CYS A 570 -4.43 -30.61 17.85
C CYS A 570 -4.41 -30.72 16.33
N ILE A 571 -5.58 -30.62 15.68
CA ILE A 571 -5.71 -30.62 14.22
C ILE A 571 -4.86 -29.50 13.61
N GLY A 572 -4.97 -28.26 14.13
CA GLY A 572 -4.16 -27.14 13.66
C GLY A 572 -2.65 -27.40 13.74
N ARG A 573 -2.16 -27.97 14.86
CA ARG A 573 -0.74 -28.36 14.99
C ARG A 573 -0.34 -29.45 13.98
N HIS A 574 -1.22 -30.40 13.72
CA HIS A 574 -0.95 -31.46 12.76
C HIS A 574 -0.79 -30.92 11.33
N TYR A 575 -1.68 -30.05 10.88
CA TYR A 575 -1.56 -29.41 9.55
C TYR A 575 -0.37 -28.46 9.44
N ILE A 576 0.06 -27.82 10.55
CA ILE A 576 1.31 -27.06 10.60
C ILE A 576 2.51 -27.99 10.43
N ALA A 577 2.59 -29.07 11.22
CA ALA A 577 3.70 -30.02 11.16
C ALA A 577 3.80 -30.68 9.78
N ARG A 578 2.66 -31.09 9.22
CA ARG A 578 2.59 -31.65 7.86
C ARG A 578 3.09 -30.65 6.83
N GLY A 579 2.72 -29.38 7.00
CA GLY A 579 3.11 -28.33 6.09
C GLY A 579 4.62 -28.08 6.01
N LEU A 580 5.31 -28.29 7.12
CA LEU A 580 6.77 -28.19 7.18
C LEU A 580 7.49 -29.38 6.52
N ASP A 581 6.77 -30.47 6.22
CA ASP A 581 7.30 -31.76 5.74
C ASP A 581 6.64 -32.22 4.41
N ASP A 582 5.88 -31.35 3.73
CA ASP A 582 5.16 -31.75 2.53
C ASP A 582 5.87 -31.49 1.22
N GLY A 583 7.12 -31.02 1.27
CA GLY A 583 7.92 -30.68 0.08
C GLY A 583 7.80 -29.21 -0.36
N SER A 584 6.98 -28.38 0.31
CA SER A 584 6.81 -26.96 -0.05
C SER A 584 7.96 -26.04 0.35
N ASN A 585 8.92 -26.52 1.15
CA ASN A 585 10.00 -25.71 1.74
C ASN A 585 9.48 -24.49 2.54
N GLU A 586 8.38 -24.64 3.28
CA GLU A 586 7.80 -23.57 4.09
C GLU A 586 8.82 -22.93 5.08
N ALA A 587 9.68 -23.75 5.70
CA ALA A 587 10.70 -23.25 6.62
C ALA A 587 11.67 -22.26 5.94
N GLY A 588 12.05 -22.54 4.68
CA GLY A 588 12.85 -21.68 3.81
C GLY A 588 12.04 -20.56 3.12
N ASP A 589 10.82 -20.28 3.58
CA ASP A 589 9.92 -19.31 2.95
C ASP A 589 9.57 -19.63 1.49
N TYR A 590 9.43 -20.92 1.19
CA TYR A 590 9.05 -21.43 -0.13
C TYR A 590 10.07 -21.09 -1.23
N SER A 591 11.32 -20.77 -0.84
CA SER A 591 12.41 -20.51 -1.78
C SER A 591 12.75 -21.75 -2.61
N ASN A 592 13.28 -21.54 -3.81
CA ASN A 592 13.81 -22.63 -4.62
C ASN A 592 15.06 -23.23 -3.96
N ILE A 593 15.18 -24.56 -3.96
CA ILE A 593 16.33 -25.25 -3.38
C ILE A 593 17.38 -25.51 -4.46
N VAL A 594 16.95 -26.04 -5.62
CA VAL A 594 17.81 -26.51 -6.71
C VAL A 594 17.68 -25.62 -7.95
N TYR A 595 16.49 -25.10 -8.25
CA TYR A 595 16.26 -24.33 -9.46
C TYR A 595 17.11 -23.06 -9.51
N ARG A 596 17.72 -22.82 -10.68
CA ARG A 596 18.39 -21.57 -11.05
C ARG A 596 17.99 -21.23 -12.48
N SER A 597 17.78 -19.95 -12.78
CA SER A 597 17.50 -19.54 -14.16
C SER A 597 18.73 -19.76 -15.04
N ALA A 598 18.49 -20.20 -16.27
CA ALA A 598 19.53 -20.33 -17.29
C ALA A 598 19.91 -18.98 -17.94
N ASN A 599 19.05 -17.97 -17.78
CA ASN A 599 19.17 -16.69 -18.45
C ASN A 599 19.40 -15.56 -17.43
N GLU A 600 20.18 -14.56 -17.84
CA GLU A 600 20.23 -13.27 -17.15
C GLU A 600 18.95 -12.47 -17.39
N GLU A 601 18.64 -11.56 -16.48
CA GLU A 601 17.42 -10.77 -16.51
C GLU A 601 17.26 -9.91 -17.77
N LEU A 602 16.01 -9.75 -18.22
CA LEU A 602 15.62 -8.76 -19.22
C LEU A 602 15.28 -7.44 -18.52
N ASP A 603 15.92 -6.34 -18.94
CA ASP A 603 15.43 -4.99 -18.69
C ASP A 603 14.47 -4.59 -19.82
N PRO A 604 13.15 -4.46 -19.56
CA PRO A 604 12.18 -4.14 -20.59
C PRO A 604 12.24 -2.67 -21.05
N THR A 605 12.91 -1.80 -20.29
CA THR A 605 13.11 -0.38 -20.64
C THR A 605 14.20 -0.18 -21.69
N GLU A 606 15.07 -1.16 -21.85
CA GLU A 606 16.10 -1.19 -22.88
C GLU A 606 15.63 -1.91 -24.15
N ALA A 607 16.18 -1.51 -25.30
CA ALA A 607 15.85 -2.09 -26.59
C ALA A 607 16.45 -3.50 -26.75
N GLY A 608 15.60 -4.45 -27.14
CA GLY A 608 16.01 -5.81 -27.49
C GLY A 608 16.14 -6.75 -26.30
N ASN A 609 16.94 -7.81 -26.47
CA ASN A 609 17.19 -8.82 -25.44
C ASN A 609 18.59 -9.47 -25.61
N PRO A 610 19.69 -8.70 -25.46
CA PRO A 610 21.04 -9.20 -25.68
C PRO A 610 21.52 -10.20 -24.61
N ALA A 611 20.89 -10.19 -23.42
CA ALA A 611 21.27 -11.02 -22.27
C ALA A 611 20.69 -12.45 -22.32
N LEU A 612 19.82 -12.76 -23.28
CA LEU A 612 19.21 -14.08 -23.41
C LEU A 612 20.20 -15.09 -24.00
N SER A 613 20.60 -16.07 -23.18
CA SER A 613 21.55 -17.13 -23.55
C SER A 613 20.85 -18.35 -24.14
N ASP A 614 19.71 -18.74 -23.56
CA ASP A 614 18.88 -19.88 -23.96
C ASP A 614 17.43 -19.42 -24.28
N PRO A 615 17.06 -19.35 -25.57
CA PRO A 615 15.73 -18.89 -26.00
C PRO A 615 14.60 -19.90 -25.75
N ASP A 616 14.92 -21.08 -25.21
CA ASP A 616 13.95 -22.11 -24.87
C ASP A 616 13.63 -22.13 -23.37
N ARG A 617 14.35 -21.33 -22.57
CA ARG A 617 14.26 -21.26 -21.12
C ARG A 617 13.72 -19.92 -20.62
N TRP A 618 13.12 -19.92 -19.44
CA TRP A 618 12.54 -18.74 -18.81
C TRP A 618 13.63 -17.72 -18.50
N GLN A 619 13.25 -16.45 -18.58
CA GLN A 619 14.12 -15.32 -18.31
C GLN A 619 13.47 -14.45 -17.24
N PRO A 620 14.18 -14.12 -16.14
CA PRO A 620 13.68 -13.16 -15.17
C PRO A 620 13.60 -11.77 -15.80
N VAL A 621 12.81 -10.86 -15.21
CA VAL A 621 12.67 -9.48 -15.70
C VAL A 621 13.09 -8.54 -14.58
N TYR A 622 13.97 -7.59 -14.88
CA TYR A 622 14.35 -6.52 -13.97
C TYR A 622 13.37 -5.37 -14.07
N LEU A 623 12.89 -4.90 -12.92
CA LEU A 623 11.98 -3.75 -12.82
C LEU A 623 12.45 -2.84 -11.69
N PRO A 624 12.84 -1.57 -11.98
CA PRO A 624 13.26 -0.60 -10.95
C PRO A 624 12.23 -0.38 -9.85
N LEU A 625 10.95 -0.55 -10.17
CA LEU A 625 9.84 -0.62 -9.24
C LEU A 625 8.97 -1.83 -9.59
N PHE A 626 9.07 -2.89 -8.79
CA PHE A 626 8.20 -4.06 -8.93
C PHE A 626 7.06 -3.98 -7.93
N ILE A 627 5.83 -3.83 -8.43
CA ILE A 627 4.60 -3.93 -7.65
C ILE A 627 3.92 -5.20 -8.10
N GLY A 628 3.89 -6.21 -7.24
CA GLY A 628 3.30 -7.50 -7.55
C GLY A 628 1.79 -7.40 -7.82
N GLN A 629 1.23 -8.51 -8.25
CA GLN A 629 -0.20 -8.61 -8.58
C GLN A 629 -1.11 -8.20 -7.41
N SER A 630 -0.71 -8.45 -6.15
CA SER A 630 -1.43 -8.01 -4.95
C SER A 630 -1.23 -6.54 -4.57
N GLY A 631 -0.64 -5.71 -5.43
CA GLY A 631 -0.39 -4.29 -5.16
C GLY A 631 0.73 -4.02 -4.16
N LEU A 632 1.40 -5.06 -3.67
CA LEU A 632 2.51 -4.94 -2.74
C LEU A 632 3.83 -4.78 -3.49
N ARG A 633 4.74 -3.97 -2.93
CA ARG A 633 6.09 -3.85 -3.46
C ARG A 633 6.84 -5.18 -3.27
N GLU A 634 7.46 -5.64 -4.35
CA GLU A 634 8.23 -6.88 -4.41
C GLU A 634 9.69 -6.58 -4.80
N GLU A 635 10.52 -7.63 -4.90
CA GLU A 635 11.93 -7.50 -5.25
C GLU A 635 12.10 -7.06 -6.71
N GLU A 636 13.05 -6.17 -6.97
CA GLU A 636 13.32 -5.63 -8.32
C GLU A 636 13.77 -6.71 -9.33
N ARG A 637 14.21 -7.87 -8.81
CA ARG A 637 14.74 -9.01 -9.55
C ARG A 637 14.06 -10.29 -9.06
N PRO A 638 12.78 -10.50 -9.38
CA PRO A 638 12.03 -11.59 -8.80
C PRO A 638 12.55 -12.95 -9.30
N GLU A 639 12.87 -13.84 -8.36
CA GLU A 639 13.17 -15.24 -8.67
C GLU A 639 11.94 -16.00 -9.12
N PHE A 640 12.14 -17.16 -9.75
CA PHE A 640 11.05 -18.05 -10.12
C PHE A 640 10.24 -18.45 -8.87
N VAL A 641 8.97 -18.09 -8.78
CA VAL A 641 8.14 -18.42 -7.62
C VAL A 641 7.85 -19.93 -7.61
N THR A 642 8.43 -20.63 -6.63
CA THR A 642 8.16 -22.04 -6.31
C THR A 642 8.36 -23.02 -7.47
N ALA A 643 9.47 -22.94 -8.20
CA ALA A 643 9.71 -23.78 -9.39
C ALA A 643 9.57 -25.29 -9.13
N GLU A 644 9.91 -25.72 -7.92
CA GLU A 644 9.95 -27.12 -7.50
C GLU A 644 8.63 -27.65 -6.92
N TRP A 645 7.51 -26.94 -7.13
CA TRP A 645 6.24 -27.27 -6.47
C TRP A 645 5.66 -28.66 -6.80
N GLY A 646 6.13 -29.31 -7.87
CA GLY A 646 5.81 -30.71 -8.16
C GLY A 646 6.24 -31.69 -7.07
N LEU A 647 7.16 -31.31 -6.18
CA LEU A 647 7.57 -32.09 -5.01
C LEU A 647 6.56 -32.04 -3.86
N VAL A 648 5.59 -31.12 -3.90
CA VAL A 648 4.58 -30.98 -2.85
C VAL A 648 3.65 -32.18 -2.85
N THR A 649 3.31 -32.69 -1.66
CA THR A 649 2.41 -33.84 -1.53
C THR A 649 1.02 -33.52 -2.12
N PRO A 650 0.52 -34.33 -3.07
CA PRO A 650 -0.81 -34.12 -3.67
C PRO A 650 -1.96 -34.53 -2.75
N PHE A 651 -3.16 -34.06 -3.09
CA PHE A 651 -4.42 -34.42 -2.46
C PHE A 651 -5.03 -35.68 -3.10
N ALA A 652 -5.27 -35.65 -4.41
CA ALA A 652 -5.98 -36.69 -5.16
C ALA A 652 -5.25 -37.13 -6.45
N LEU A 653 -4.12 -36.51 -6.81
CA LEU A 653 -3.29 -36.96 -7.94
C LEU A 653 -2.77 -38.38 -7.70
N ALA A 654 -2.91 -39.24 -8.71
CA ALA A 654 -2.50 -40.62 -8.63
C ALA A 654 -1.04 -40.82 -9.06
N GLU A 655 -0.37 -41.81 -8.48
CA GLU A 655 0.99 -42.19 -8.88
C GLU A 655 1.07 -42.62 -10.35
N THR A 656 -0.04 -43.08 -10.94
CA THR A 656 -0.14 -43.44 -12.36
C THR A 656 -0.06 -42.24 -13.29
N ASP A 657 -0.36 -41.03 -12.80
CA ASP A 657 -0.29 -39.78 -13.56
C ASP A 657 1.08 -39.11 -13.42
N LEU A 658 1.97 -39.65 -12.57
CA LEU A 658 3.28 -39.10 -12.25
C LEU A 658 4.37 -39.57 -13.22
N ALA A 659 5.07 -38.61 -13.80
CA ALA A 659 6.37 -38.79 -14.43
C ALA A 659 7.48 -38.19 -13.55
N VAL A 660 8.57 -38.93 -13.36
CA VAL A 660 9.76 -38.45 -12.65
C VAL A 660 10.90 -38.27 -13.63
N HIS A 661 11.38 -37.04 -13.77
CA HIS A 661 12.49 -36.66 -14.62
C HIS A 661 13.70 -36.24 -13.78
N ARG A 662 14.87 -36.12 -14.42
CA ARG A 662 16.11 -35.74 -13.71
C ARG A 662 16.86 -34.64 -14.46
N ARG A 663 17.17 -33.54 -13.77
CA ARG A 663 18.03 -32.45 -14.27
C ARG A 663 18.84 -31.86 -13.11
N ASP A 664 20.10 -31.52 -13.38
CA ASP A 664 21.03 -30.89 -12.43
C ASP A 664 21.19 -31.66 -11.11
N GLY A 665 21.15 -32.99 -11.19
CA GLY A 665 21.29 -33.87 -10.04
C GLY A 665 20.04 -34.04 -9.18
N ALA A 666 18.93 -33.37 -9.49
CA ALA A 666 17.66 -33.46 -8.76
C ALA A 666 16.53 -34.10 -9.58
N ASP A 667 15.59 -34.72 -8.85
CA ASP A 667 14.39 -35.32 -9.41
C ASP A 667 13.27 -34.27 -9.52
N TRP A 668 12.58 -34.26 -10.65
CA TRP A 668 11.46 -33.39 -10.98
C TRP A 668 10.20 -34.23 -11.14
N ARG A 669 9.20 -33.98 -10.31
CA ARG A 669 7.92 -34.69 -10.33
C ARG A 669 6.90 -33.90 -11.13
N ILE A 670 6.30 -34.54 -12.13
CA ILE A 670 5.36 -33.92 -13.05
C ILE A 670 4.12 -34.80 -13.15
N TYR A 671 2.97 -34.25 -12.79
CA TYR A 671 1.69 -34.94 -12.97
C TYR A 671 1.04 -34.50 -14.29
N PHE A 672 0.41 -35.44 -14.99
CA PHE A 672 -0.22 -35.20 -16.30
C PHE A 672 0.74 -34.58 -17.32
N ASP A 673 1.97 -35.10 -17.40
CA ASP A 673 3.01 -34.56 -18.28
C ASP A 673 2.56 -34.57 -19.76
N PRO A 674 2.35 -33.38 -20.38
CA PRO A 674 1.91 -33.28 -21.77
C PRO A 674 3.05 -33.48 -22.78
N GLY A 675 4.29 -33.63 -22.31
CA GLY A 675 5.48 -33.61 -23.16
C GLY A 675 6.01 -32.20 -23.41
N PRO A 676 7.17 -32.09 -24.09
CA PRO A 676 7.86 -30.83 -24.29
C PRO A 676 7.07 -29.86 -25.19
N PRO A 677 7.10 -28.55 -24.88
CA PRO A 677 6.58 -27.54 -25.79
C PRO A 677 7.50 -27.43 -27.04
N PRO A 678 7.03 -26.77 -28.12
CA PRO A 678 7.89 -26.42 -29.25
C PRO A 678 9.09 -25.57 -28.81
N PHE A 679 10.26 -25.78 -29.41
CA PHE A 679 11.47 -25.01 -29.11
C PHE A 679 11.92 -24.17 -30.31
N SER A 680 12.77 -23.18 -30.07
CA SER A 680 13.35 -22.26 -31.06
C SER A 680 14.07 -22.98 -32.21
N LYS A 681 14.56 -24.20 -31.95
CA LYS A 681 15.24 -25.08 -32.91
C LYS A 681 14.56 -26.44 -32.99
N GLY A 682 14.83 -27.16 -34.08
CA GLY A 682 14.32 -28.51 -34.30
C GLY A 682 13.00 -28.56 -35.08
N PRO A 683 12.38 -29.76 -35.17
CA PRO A 683 11.25 -30.00 -36.07
C PRO A 683 10.02 -29.14 -35.78
N LEU A 684 9.81 -28.73 -34.53
CA LEU A 684 8.66 -27.91 -34.12
C LEU A 684 8.98 -26.40 -34.04
N SER A 685 10.14 -25.96 -34.52
CA SER A 685 10.52 -24.53 -34.48
C SER A 685 9.57 -23.60 -35.23
N GLY A 686 8.89 -24.10 -36.26
CA GLY A 686 7.79 -23.37 -36.91
C GLY A 686 6.66 -23.04 -35.93
N HIS A 687 6.29 -23.98 -35.05
CA HIS A 687 5.24 -23.76 -34.05
C HIS A 687 5.66 -22.84 -32.91
N TYR A 688 6.93 -22.88 -32.49
CA TYR A 688 7.49 -21.90 -31.54
C TYR A 688 7.28 -20.47 -32.07
N LYS A 689 7.74 -20.24 -33.31
CA LYS A 689 7.66 -18.94 -33.97
C LYS A 689 6.23 -18.48 -34.21
N TRP A 690 5.40 -19.37 -34.74
CA TRP A 690 3.99 -19.09 -34.99
C TRP A 690 3.24 -18.75 -33.68
N GLY A 691 3.43 -19.54 -32.63
CA GLY A 691 2.74 -19.34 -31.35
C GLY A 691 3.07 -18.00 -30.68
N PHE A 692 4.34 -17.60 -30.67
CA PHE A 692 4.72 -16.28 -30.13
C PHE A 692 4.31 -15.12 -31.04
N SER A 693 4.29 -15.32 -32.37
CA SER A 693 3.78 -14.29 -33.31
C SER A 693 2.28 -14.04 -33.14
N LEU A 694 1.52 -15.05 -32.71
CA LEU A 694 0.09 -14.89 -32.40
C LEU A 694 -0.16 -13.92 -31.24
N VAL A 695 0.74 -13.88 -30.24
CA VAL A 695 0.66 -12.91 -29.12
C VAL A 695 0.78 -11.48 -29.61
N ALA A 696 1.72 -11.22 -30.54
CA ALA A 696 1.85 -9.91 -31.17
C ALA A 696 0.58 -9.52 -31.95
N ARG A 697 -0.02 -10.48 -32.69
CA ARG A 697 -1.30 -10.26 -33.40
C ARG A 697 -2.44 -9.94 -32.43
N TRP A 698 -2.59 -10.66 -31.32
CA TRP A 698 -3.63 -10.38 -30.33
C TRP A 698 -3.46 -9.01 -29.65
N SER A 699 -2.22 -8.55 -29.46
CA SER A 699 -1.95 -7.20 -28.95
C SER A 699 -2.54 -6.11 -29.87
N SER A 700 -2.66 -6.37 -31.17
CA SER A 700 -3.30 -5.42 -32.11
C SER A 700 -4.81 -5.22 -31.88
N HIS A 701 -5.47 -6.15 -31.16
CA HIS A 701 -6.90 -6.09 -30.90
C HIS A 701 -7.28 -5.17 -29.73
N LEU A 702 -6.30 -4.62 -29.01
CA LEU A 702 -6.51 -3.84 -27.79
C LEU A 702 -7.04 -2.41 -28.05
N SER A 703 -7.09 -1.97 -29.32
CA SER A 703 -7.59 -0.63 -29.65
C SER A 703 -9.12 -0.60 -29.67
N PRO A 704 -9.77 0.27 -28.88
CA PRO A 704 -11.21 0.49 -29.01
C PRO A 704 -11.60 1.18 -30.33
N GLU A 705 -10.61 1.74 -31.04
CA GLU A 705 -10.80 2.51 -32.28
C GLU A 705 -10.64 1.66 -33.55
N ASP A 706 -10.46 0.34 -33.44
CA ASP A 706 -10.28 -0.55 -34.60
C ASP A 706 -11.57 -0.78 -35.41
N GLY A 707 -12.71 -0.27 -34.94
CA GLY A 707 -14.02 -0.37 -35.57
C GLY A 707 -14.67 -1.75 -35.48
N VAL A 708 -14.09 -2.70 -34.74
CA VAL A 708 -14.60 -4.06 -34.59
C VAL A 708 -15.44 -4.17 -33.31
N THR A 709 -16.68 -4.63 -33.45
CA THR A 709 -17.57 -4.91 -32.31
C THR A 709 -17.79 -6.41 -32.13
N MET A 710 -18.06 -6.84 -30.90
CA MET A 710 -18.34 -8.23 -30.54
C MET A 710 -19.59 -8.33 -29.66
N ASP A 711 -20.44 -9.34 -29.90
CA ASP A 711 -21.47 -9.73 -28.94
C ASP A 711 -20.85 -10.55 -27.82
N ILE A 712 -20.76 -9.98 -26.62
CA ILE A 712 -20.15 -10.61 -25.45
C ILE A 712 -21.16 -11.32 -24.54
N ALA A 713 -22.44 -11.35 -24.93
CA ALA A 713 -23.44 -12.07 -24.18
C ALA A 713 -23.24 -13.60 -24.28
N PRO A 714 -23.78 -14.40 -23.34
CA PRO A 714 -23.70 -15.85 -23.39
C PRO A 714 -24.28 -16.45 -24.68
N SER A 715 -25.12 -15.73 -25.43
CA SER A 715 -25.62 -16.15 -26.75
C SER A 715 -24.57 -16.11 -27.85
N GLY A 716 -23.61 -15.20 -27.77
CA GLY A 716 -22.58 -14.97 -28.79
C GLY A 716 -21.26 -15.69 -28.54
N ILE A 717 -20.93 -15.94 -27.27
CA ILE A 717 -19.67 -16.58 -26.85
C ILE A 717 -19.96 -17.80 -25.98
N GLY A 718 -19.38 -18.95 -26.32
CA GLY A 718 -19.49 -20.17 -25.54
C GLY A 718 -18.24 -21.03 -25.54
N ASN A 719 -18.33 -22.16 -24.84
CA ASN A 719 -17.23 -23.10 -24.67
C ASN A 719 -16.92 -23.84 -25.98
N ILE A 720 -15.62 -24.00 -26.27
CA ILE A 720 -15.16 -24.86 -27.36
C ILE A 720 -15.40 -26.33 -26.98
N ALA A 721 -16.14 -27.06 -27.80
CA ALA A 721 -16.49 -28.46 -27.51
C ALA A 721 -15.29 -29.42 -27.56
N ALA A 722 -14.30 -29.15 -28.42
CA ALA A 722 -13.08 -29.93 -28.52
C ALA A 722 -11.93 -29.07 -29.06
N LEU A 723 -10.76 -29.16 -28.42
CA LEU A 723 -9.52 -28.56 -28.91
C LEU A 723 -8.85 -29.49 -29.95
N PRO A 724 -8.03 -28.94 -30.87
CA PRO A 724 -7.23 -29.76 -31.78
C PRO A 724 -6.35 -30.75 -31.01
N ARG A 725 -6.32 -32.01 -31.49
CA ARG A 725 -5.55 -33.09 -30.85
C ARG A 725 -4.09 -33.16 -31.29
N ARG A 726 -3.73 -32.47 -32.37
CA ARG A 726 -2.39 -32.44 -32.94
C ARG A 726 -1.92 -30.99 -33.05
N LEU A 727 -0.63 -30.78 -32.89
CA LEU A 727 -0.05 -29.44 -32.88
C LEU A 727 -0.20 -28.76 -34.25
N GLU A 728 -0.10 -29.54 -35.34
CA GLU A 728 -0.23 -29.08 -36.72
C GLU A 728 -1.58 -28.44 -37.05
N ASP A 729 -2.63 -28.78 -36.29
CA ASP A 729 -4.01 -28.34 -36.55
C ASP A 729 -4.34 -26.98 -35.87
N TYR A 730 -3.50 -26.50 -34.95
CA TYR A 730 -3.73 -25.26 -34.20
C TYR A 730 -3.66 -23.96 -35.04
N PRO A 731 -2.76 -23.81 -36.04
CA PRO A 731 -2.78 -22.65 -36.93
C PRO A 731 -4.15 -22.43 -37.59
N ALA A 732 -4.72 -23.47 -38.20
CA ALA A 732 -6.02 -23.41 -38.83
C ALA A 732 -7.16 -23.10 -37.83
N PHE A 733 -7.05 -23.61 -36.59
CA PHE A 733 -8.01 -23.34 -35.54
C PHE A 733 -8.07 -21.85 -35.14
N TYR A 734 -6.91 -21.20 -35.01
CA TYR A 734 -6.83 -19.80 -34.58
C TYR A 734 -6.98 -18.76 -35.71
N ASP A 735 -6.94 -19.17 -36.98
CA ASP A 735 -7.30 -18.30 -38.10
C ASP A 735 -8.82 -18.09 -38.24
N GLY A 736 -9.64 -18.92 -37.57
CA GLY A 736 -11.10 -18.76 -37.47
C GLY A 736 -11.55 -17.90 -36.27
N ASN A 737 -12.85 -17.94 -35.96
CA ASN A 737 -13.37 -17.42 -34.69
C ASN A 737 -13.17 -18.49 -33.59
N PRO A 738 -12.26 -18.29 -32.62
CA PRO A 738 -11.94 -19.32 -31.62
C PRO A 738 -12.99 -19.42 -30.51
N HIS A 739 -14.15 -18.76 -30.63
CA HIS A 739 -15.23 -18.87 -29.66
C HIS A 739 -16.17 -20.03 -30.03
N GLY A 740 -16.52 -20.85 -29.04
CA GLY A 740 -17.53 -21.88 -29.21
C GLY A 740 -18.93 -21.30 -29.34
N PRO A 741 -19.92 -22.10 -29.78
CA PRO A 741 -21.29 -21.64 -29.87
C PRO A 741 -21.80 -21.24 -28.47
N GLY A 742 -22.36 -20.04 -28.35
CA GLY A 742 -23.02 -19.58 -27.14
C GLY A 742 -24.32 -20.35 -26.85
N ARG A 743 -24.99 -19.96 -25.77
CA ARG A 743 -26.29 -20.49 -25.34
C ARG A 743 -27.38 -19.52 -25.73
N ALA A 744 -28.36 -19.98 -26.52
CA ALA A 744 -29.45 -19.11 -26.96
C ALA A 744 -30.42 -18.75 -25.82
N VAL A 745 -30.66 -19.67 -24.87
CA VAL A 745 -31.70 -19.55 -23.84
C VAL A 745 -31.11 -19.83 -22.46
N ASN A 746 -31.50 -19.01 -21.48
CA ASN A 746 -31.21 -19.24 -20.07
C ASN A 746 -32.11 -20.37 -19.54
N PRO A 747 -31.55 -21.48 -19.04
CA PRO A 747 -32.33 -22.67 -18.66
C PRO A 747 -33.20 -22.45 -17.43
N ALA A 748 -32.83 -21.52 -16.53
CA ALA A 748 -33.58 -21.24 -15.31
C ALA A 748 -34.80 -20.35 -15.58
N THR A 749 -34.71 -19.44 -16.56
CA THR A 749 -35.80 -18.47 -16.86
C THR A 749 -36.60 -18.80 -18.12
N GLY A 750 -36.08 -19.66 -19.00
CA GLY A 750 -36.66 -19.96 -20.31
C GLY A 750 -36.60 -18.79 -21.31
N LYS A 751 -35.92 -17.69 -20.97
CA LYS A 751 -35.80 -16.49 -21.82
C LYS A 751 -34.48 -16.49 -22.60
N PRO A 752 -34.43 -15.87 -23.78
CA PRO A 752 -33.18 -15.73 -24.53
C PRO A 752 -32.18 -14.83 -23.79
N TYR A 753 -30.89 -15.13 -23.88
CA TYR A 753 -29.85 -14.18 -23.48
C TYR A 753 -29.88 -12.98 -24.42
N ARG A 754 -29.81 -11.77 -23.86
CA ARG A 754 -29.86 -10.54 -24.65
C ARG A 754 -28.47 -10.24 -25.19
N PRO A 755 -28.31 -9.98 -26.50
CA PRO A 755 -27.03 -9.56 -27.08
C PRO A 755 -26.48 -8.31 -26.41
N GLN A 756 -25.16 -8.25 -26.28
CA GLN A 756 -24.41 -7.13 -25.71
C GLN A 756 -23.25 -6.79 -26.64
N ILE A 757 -23.48 -5.81 -27.52
CA ILE A 757 -22.49 -5.40 -28.53
C ILE A 757 -21.56 -4.36 -27.95
N VAL A 758 -20.26 -4.68 -27.85
CA VAL A 758 -19.23 -3.78 -27.33
C VAL A 758 -18.02 -3.70 -28.28
N PRO A 759 -17.21 -2.63 -28.23
CA PRO A 759 -15.94 -2.58 -28.94
C PRO A 759 -15.03 -3.73 -28.49
N ARG A 760 -14.41 -4.43 -29.45
CA ARG A 760 -13.51 -5.55 -29.16
C ARG A 760 -12.31 -5.12 -28.32
N GLY A 761 -11.74 -3.94 -28.61
CA GLY A 761 -10.63 -3.39 -27.83
C GLY A 761 -10.96 -3.14 -26.36
N ASP A 762 -12.17 -2.66 -26.06
CA ASP A 762 -12.62 -2.54 -24.67
C ASP A 762 -12.77 -3.91 -24.01
N TYR A 763 -13.45 -4.85 -24.66
CA TYR A 763 -13.67 -6.18 -24.10
C TYR A 763 -12.36 -6.92 -23.80
N THR A 764 -11.40 -6.89 -24.73
CA THR A 764 -10.12 -7.58 -24.55
C THR A 764 -9.25 -6.98 -23.44
N ARG A 765 -9.23 -5.65 -23.28
CA ARG A 765 -8.56 -4.98 -22.15
C ARG A 765 -9.24 -5.29 -20.82
N VAL A 766 -10.58 -5.27 -20.79
CA VAL A 766 -11.36 -5.65 -19.60
C VAL A 766 -11.08 -7.09 -19.19
N LEU A 767 -11.08 -8.05 -20.12
CA LEU A 767 -10.74 -9.44 -19.82
C LEU A 767 -9.30 -9.59 -19.30
N ALA A 768 -8.36 -8.86 -19.87
CA ALA A 768 -6.96 -8.91 -19.45
C ALA A 768 -6.80 -8.45 -18.00
N GLU A 769 -7.48 -7.37 -17.58
CA GLU A 769 -7.39 -6.86 -16.21
C GLU A 769 -8.27 -7.62 -15.22
N PHE A 770 -9.46 -8.06 -15.63
CA PHE A 770 -10.37 -8.84 -14.79
C PHE A 770 -9.70 -10.14 -14.31
N TRP A 771 -9.09 -10.89 -15.22
CA TRP A 771 -8.41 -12.14 -14.88
C TRP A 771 -6.97 -11.97 -14.41
N ALA A 772 -6.39 -10.77 -14.54
CA ALA A 772 -5.10 -10.46 -13.97
C ALA A 772 -5.17 -10.17 -12.46
N ASP A 773 -6.35 -10.26 -11.82
CA ASP A 773 -6.64 -10.03 -10.39
C ASP A 773 -5.75 -8.91 -9.81
N GLY A 774 -6.20 -7.65 -9.84
CA GLY A 774 -5.43 -6.44 -9.44
C GLY A 774 -5.06 -6.34 -7.95
N PRO A 775 -4.80 -5.14 -7.38
CA PRO A 775 -4.25 -5.00 -6.01
C PRO A 775 -5.11 -5.63 -4.89
N ASP A 776 -6.37 -5.95 -5.15
CA ASP A 776 -7.24 -6.71 -4.25
C ASP A 776 -7.22 -8.24 -4.50
N SER A 777 -6.19 -8.75 -5.19
CA SER A 777 -6.07 -10.13 -5.67
C SER A 777 -6.14 -11.15 -4.54
N GLU A 778 -7.05 -12.11 -4.65
CA GLU A 778 -7.00 -13.35 -3.88
C GLU A 778 -6.10 -14.41 -4.57
N THR A 779 -5.37 -14.03 -5.62
CA THR A 779 -4.77 -14.90 -6.64
C THR A 779 -5.81 -15.81 -7.32
N PRO A 780 -5.49 -16.42 -8.49
CA PRO A 780 -6.45 -17.26 -9.20
C PRO A 780 -7.13 -18.35 -8.36
N PRO A 781 -6.44 -19.11 -7.49
CA PRO A 781 -7.13 -20.10 -6.65
C PRO A 781 -8.10 -19.46 -5.65
N GLY A 782 -7.79 -18.29 -5.08
CA GLY A 782 -8.67 -17.60 -4.14
C GLY A 782 -9.89 -16.97 -4.83
N HIS A 783 -9.74 -16.49 -6.07
CA HIS A 783 -10.84 -15.97 -6.87
C HIS A 783 -11.98 -17.00 -7.03
N TRP A 784 -11.64 -18.28 -7.24
CA TRP A 784 -12.65 -19.35 -7.32
C TRP A 784 -13.36 -19.64 -5.99
N PHE A 785 -12.74 -19.34 -4.84
CA PHE A 785 -13.43 -19.38 -3.56
C PHE A 785 -14.39 -18.20 -3.38
N VAL A 786 -14.07 -17.03 -3.93
CA VAL A 786 -15.00 -15.89 -4.01
C VAL A 786 -16.20 -16.24 -4.90
N ILE A 787 -15.98 -16.84 -6.06
CA ILE A 787 -17.06 -17.32 -6.93
C ILE A 787 -17.93 -18.37 -6.21
N LEU A 788 -17.32 -19.35 -5.54
CA LEU A 788 -18.07 -20.34 -4.76
C LEU A 788 -18.90 -19.66 -3.65
N ASN A 789 -18.36 -18.61 -3.03
CA ASN A 789 -19.05 -17.82 -2.03
C ASN A 789 -20.26 -17.09 -2.62
N GLU A 790 -20.14 -16.48 -3.80
CA GLU A 790 -21.26 -15.87 -4.52
C GLU A 790 -22.35 -16.89 -4.88
N VAL A 791 -21.95 -18.09 -5.34
CA VAL A 791 -22.87 -19.21 -5.58
C VAL A 791 -23.60 -19.59 -4.29
N ASN A 792 -22.88 -19.67 -3.16
CA ASN A 792 -23.43 -20.00 -1.85
C ASN A 792 -24.45 -18.97 -1.33
N ASP A 793 -24.25 -17.70 -1.70
CA ASP A 793 -25.07 -16.57 -1.28
C ASP A 793 -26.29 -16.38 -2.20
N HIS A 794 -26.31 -17.01 -3.37
CA HIS A 794 -27.41 -16.89 -4.33
C HIS A 794 -28.69 -17.57 -3.82
N PRO A 795 -29.86 -16.89 -3.82
CA PRO A 795 -31.10 -17.39 -3.21
C PRO A 795 -31.68 -18.63 -3.90
N ALA A 796 -31.33 -18.87 -5.16
CA ALA A 796 -31.76 -20.05 -5.91
C ALA A 796 -30.91 -21.32 -5.62
N LEU A 797 -29.81 -21.21 -4.87
CA LEU A 797 -29.00 -22.39 -4.56
C LEU A 797 -29.75 -23.31 -3.59
N VAL A 798 -29.88 -24.58 -3.97
CA VAL A 798 -30.33 -25.65 -3.08
C VAL A 798 -29.11 -26.49 -2.72
N ARG A 799 -28.73 -26.49 -1.44
CA ARG A 799 -27.48 -27.13 -0.94
C ARG A 799 -27.56 -28.66 -0.96
N ARG A 800 -27.44 -29.25 -2.14
CA ARG A 800 -27.41 -30.70 -2.42
C ARG A 800 -26.14 -31.02 -3.19
N ILE A 801 -25.30 -31.90 -2.65
CA ILE A 801 -24.07 -32.28 -3.35
C ILE A 801 -24.45 -33.06 -4.61
N GLY A 802 -24.01 -32.59 -5.77
CA GLY A 802 -24.37 -33.13 -7.08
C GLY A 802 -25.83 -32.86 -7.48
N GLY A 803 -26.52 -31.92 -6.83
CA GLY A 803 -27.92 -31.59 -7.13
C GLY A 803 -28.95 -32.61 -6.61
N GLU A 804 -28.49 -33.72 -6.05
CA GLU A 804 -29.31 -34.85 -5.61
C GLU A 804 -29.18 -35.12 -4.08
N GLY A 805 -29.95 -36.07 -3.54
CA GLY A 805 -29.85 -36.46 -2.12
C GLY A 805 -30.50 -35.47 -1.16
N ALA A 806 -30.08 -35.42 0.11
CA ALA A 806 -30.68 -34.56 1.15
C ALA A 806 -30.15 -33.11 1.11
N VAL A 807 -30.99 -32.14 1.49
CA VAL A 807 -30.54 -30.74 1.67
C VAL A 807 -29.62 -30.65 2.88
N LEU A 808 -28.45 -30.06 2.69
CA LEU A 808 -27.44 -29.89 3.74
C LEU A 808 -27.60 -28.54 4.44
N GLY A 809 -27.27 -28.52 5.73
CA GLY A 809 -27.13 -27.26 6.48
C GLY A 809 -25.88 -26.48 6.05
N SER A 810 -25.86 -25.16 6.24
CA SER A 810 -24.80 -24.27 5.75
C SER A 810 -23.39 -24.73 6.14
N LEU A 811 -23.19 -25.12 7.40
CA LEU A 811 -21.86 -25.59 7.86
C LEU A 811 -21.38 -26.85 7.15
N GLU A 812 -22.27 -27.82 6.93
CA GLU A 812 -21.87 -29.06 6.26
C GLU A 812 -21.61 -28.84 4.77
N TRP A 813 -22.43 -28.01 4.13
CA TRP A 813 -22.21 -27.58 2.75
C TRP A 813 -20.83 -26.90 2.60
N ASP A 814 -20.59 -25.81 3.34
CA ASP A 814 -19.37 -25.01 3.24
C ASP A 814 -18.11 -25.87 3.49
N VAL A 815 -18.13 -26.71 4.52
CA VAL A 815 -16.98 -27.58 4.83
C VAL A 815 -16.69 -28.56 3.70
N LYS A 816 -17.72 -29.16 3.08
CA LYS A 816 -17.54 -30.12 1.98
C LYS A 816 -17.11 -29.44 0.69
N THR A 817 -17.73 -28.33 0.32
CA THR A 817 -17.43 -27.63 -0.94
C THR A 817 -16.05 -26.96 -0.89
N TYR A 818 -15.67 -26.33 0.22
CA TYR A 818 -14.32 -25.78 0.37
C TYR A 818 -13.25 -26.87 0.37
N PHE A 819 -13.52 -28.02 0.98
CA PHE A 819 -12.57 -29.14 0.97
C PHE A 819 -12.34 -29.67 -0.45
N ALA A 820 -13.42 -29.88 -1.21
CA ALA A 820 -13.34 -30.35 -2.60
C ALA A 820 -12.64 -29.31 -3.51
N LEU A 821 -13.07 -28.04 -3.46
CA LEU A 821 -12.47 -26.98 -4.27
C LEU A 821 -11.01 -26.74 -3.88
N GLY A 822 -10.71 -26.68 -2.58
CA GLY A 822 -9.35 -26.47 -2.09
C GLY A 822 -8.41 -27.59 -2.53
N GLY A 823 -8.84 -28.84 -2.43
CA GLY A 823 -8.07 -29.99 -2.92
C GLY A 823 -7.76 -29.90 -4.41
N ALA A 824 -8.76 -29.51 -5.22
CA ALA A 824 -8.56 -29.32 -6.65
C ALA A 824 -7.62 -28.15 -6.98
N MET A 825 -7.69 -27.03 -6.24
CA MET A 825 -6.74 -25.93 -6.40
C MET A 825 -5.33 -26.36 -6.02
N HIS A 826 -5.16 -27.10 -4.93
CA HIS A 826 -3.85 -27.62 -4.52
C HIS A 826 -3.23 -28.56 -5.56
N ASP A 827 -4.00 -29.49 -6.11
CA ASP A 827 -3.52 -30.42 -7.14
C ASP A 827 -3.27 -29.72 -8.48
N ALA A 828 -4.09 -28.74 -8.85
CA ALA A 828 -3.85 -27.89 -10.02
C ALA A 828 -2.54 -27.12 -9.90
N ALA A 829 -2.21 -26.64 -8.70
CA ALA A 829 -0.92 -25.99 -8.42
C ALA A 829 0.25 -26.96 -8.63
N ILE A 830 0.17 -28.17 -8.06
CA ILE A 830 1.22 -29.19 -8.17
C ILE A 830 1.45 -29.59 -9.62
N ALA A 831 0.39 -29.92 -10.36
CA ALA A 831 0.48 -30.33 -11.76
C ALA A 831 1.09 -29.21 -12.62
N SER A 832 0.55 -27.99 -12.52
CA SER A 832 1.00 -26.88 -13.38
C SER A 832 2.40 -26.37 -13.03
N TRP A 833 2.77 -26.24 -11.75
CA TRP A 833 4.11 -25.79 -11.39
C TRP A 833 5.18 -26.88 -11.55
N GLY A 834 4.85 -28.17 -11.40
CA GLY A 834 5.75 -29.26 -11.75
C GLY A 834 6.16 -29.20 -13.23
N ILE A 835 5.18 -29.01 -14.12
CA ILE A 835 5.40 -28.79 -15.56
C ILE A 835 6.24 -27.51 -15.80
N LYS A 836 5.86 -26.40 -15.16
CA LYS A 836 6.56 -25.11 -15.35
C LYS A 836 8.01 -25.16 -14.91
N GLY A 837 8.34 -25.74 -13.77
CA GLY A 837 9.73 -25.83 -13.30
C GLY A 837 10.57 -26.81 -14.12
N TRP A 838 9.98 -27.91 -14.58
CA TRP A 838 10.68 -28.85 -15.46
C TRP A 838 10.92 -28.26 -16.84
N TYR A 839 9.90 -27.85 -17.58
CA TYR A 839 10.12 -27.33 -18.93
C TYR A 839 10.77 -25.95 -18.91
N ASP A 840 10.54 -25.16 -17.85
CA ASP A 840 11.10 -23.83 -17.64
C ASP A 840 10.93 -22.94 -18.87
N TYR A 841 9.78 -23.05 -19.52
CA TYR A 841 9.61 -22.51 -20.86
C TYR A 841 9.53 -20.99 -20.88
N ILE A 842 10.16 -20.39 -21.89
CA ILE A 842 10.26 -18.94 -22.11
C ILE A 842 8.90 -18.22 -22.17
N ARG A 843 8.90 -16.93 -21.80
CA ARG A 843 7.73 -16.04 -21.86
C ARG A 843 7.69 -15.22 -23.15
N PRO A 844 6.50 -14.74 -23.59
CA PRO A 844 6.36 -14.01 -24.85
C PRO A 844 7.27 -12.78 -25.01
N ILE A 845 7.44 -11.95 -23.97
CA ILE A 845 8.29 -10.75 -24.07
C ILE A 845 9.74 -11.10 -24.43
N SER A 846 10.33 -12.08 -23.76
CA SER A 846 11.69 -12.54 -24.04
C SER A 846 11.81 -13.19 -25.42
N ALA A 847 10.86 -14.05 -25.79
CA ALA A 847 10.88 -14.77 -27.07
C ALA A 847 10.68 -13.84 -28.27
N ILE A 848 9.72 -12.91 -28.20
CA ILE A 848 9.44 -11.95 -29.28
C ILE A 848 10.64 -11.02 -29.48
N ARG A 849 11.19 -10.44 -28.41
CA ARG A 849 12.38 -9.58 -28.50
C ARG A 849 13.61 -10.32 -29.00
N PHE A 850 13.80 -11.58 -28.60
CA PHE A 850 14.85 -12.44 -29.13
C PHE A 850 14.70 -12.67 -30.63
N MET A 851 13.55 -13.16 -31.09
CA MET A 851 13.32 -13.44 -32.51
C MET A 851 13.43 -12.17 -33.34
N ALA A 852 12.90 -11.05 -32.86
CA ALA A 852 13.01 -9.75 -33.54
C ALA A 852 14.46 -9.28 -33.69
N GLY A 853 15.29 -9.44 -32.65
CA GLY A 853 16.72 -9.12 -32.70
C GLY A 853 17.52 -10.01 -33.66
N ARG A 854 16.98 -11.18 -34.04
CA ARG A 854 17.55 -12.05 -35.08
C ARG A 854 17.12 -11.66 -36.50
N GLY A 855 16.10 -10.83 -36.66
CA GLY A 855 15.51 -10.45 -37.94
C GLY A 855 14.30 -11.31 -38.31
N GLN A 856 14.02 -11.47 -39.61
CA GLN A 856 12.84 -12.17 -40.10
C GLN A 856 13.14 -13.60 -40.59
N SER A 857 12.16 -14.51 -40.54
CA SER A 857 12.35 -15.90 -40.98
C SER A 857 11.42 -16.37 -42.10
N SER A 858 10.72 -15.48 -42.78
CA SER A 858 9.75 -15.83 -43.83
C SER A 858 10.39 -16.00 -45.21
N ASP A 859 11.34 -15.13 -45.59
CA ASP A 859 11.92 -15.14 -46.94
C ASP A 859 13.44 -14.92 -46.94
N PRO A 860 14.26 -15.91 -47.33
CA PRO A 860 15.71 -15.75 -47.41
C PRO A 860 16.20 -14.72 -48.44
N GLY A 861 15.35 -14.29 -49.37
CA GLY A 861 15.63 -13.23 -50.34
C GLY A 861 15.46 -11.81 -49.81
N LEU A 862 14.82 -11.63 -48.65
CA LEU A 862 14.66 -10.32 -48.00
C LEU A 862 15.80 -10.04 -47.01
N GLY A 863 16.04 -8.75 -46.74
CA GLY A 863 17.02 -8.30 -45.76
C GLY A 863 16.73 -8.84 -44.35
N SER A 864 17.77 -8.88 -43.51
CA SER A 864 17.69 -9.34 -42.11
C SER A 864 17.12 -10.76 -41.95
N TRP A 865 17.34 -11.66 -42.92
CA TRP A 865 16.86 -13.04 -42.80
C TRP A 865 17.66 -13.84 -41.75
N SER A 866 16.94 -14.62 -40.94
CA SER A 866 17.51 -15.58 -40.01
C SER A 866 16.57 -16.76 -39.78
N PRO A 867 17.09 -18.01 -39.71
CA PRO A 867 16.28 -19.17 -39.35
C PRO A 867 15.83 -19.13 -37.88
N LEU A 868 16.34 -18.22 -37.05
CA LEU A 868 15.85 -17.96 -35.68
C LEU A 868 15.02 -16.67 -35.57
N GLY A 869 14.79 -16.00 -36.70
CA GLY A 869 14.00 -14.78 -36.79
C GLY A 869 12.50 -15.01 -36.58
N ILE A 870 11.77 -13.90 -36.47
CA ILE A 870 10.31 -13.88 -36.36
C ILE A 870 9.68 -13.94 -37.77
N PRO A 871 8.58 -14.70 -37.99
CA PRO A 871 7.90 -14.72 -39.28
C PRO A 871 7.22 -13.37 -39.54
N LEU A 872 7.35 -12.89 -40.77
CA LEU A 872 6.57 -11.77 -41.28
C LEU A 872 5.11 -12.18 -41.44
N VAL A 873 4.21 -11.30 -41.01
CA VAL A 873 2.76 -11.45 -41.09
C VAL A 873 2.20 -10.11 -41.57
N GLU A 874 1.69 -10.08 -42.79
CA GLU A 874 1.18 -8.85 -43.42
C GLU A 874 0.20 -8.10 -42.50
N GLY A 875 0.44 -6.79 -42.30
CA GLY A 875 -0.39 -5.94 -41.44
C GLY A 875 -0.16 -6.08 -39.94
N PHE A 876 0.70 -7.00 -39.49
CA PHE A 876 0.99 -7.25 -38.07
C PHE A 876 2.48 -7.29 -37.72
N ILE A 877 3.32 -7.93 -38.54
CA ILE A 877 4.76 -8.12 -38.32
C ILE A 877 5.48 -7.88 -39.65
N GLU A 878 6.26 -6.80 -39.73
CA GLU A 878 6.85 -6.32 -40.97
C GLU A 878 8.29 -5.85 -40.77
N LEU A 879 9.02 -5.70 -41.89
CA LEU A 879 10.29 -4.97 -41.90
C LEU A 879 10.03 -3.47 -41.88
N VAL A 880 10.86 -2.74 -41.16
CA VAL A 880 10.93 -1.28 -41.24
C VAL A 880 11.54 -0.90 -42.59
N GLY A 881 10.72 -0.29 -43.45
CA GLY A 881 11.16 0.16 -44.77
C GLY A 881 12.02 1.45 -44.71
N PRO A 882 12.80 1.77 -45.75
CA PRO A 882 13.64 2.99 -45.77
C PRO A 882 12.89 4.32 -45.71
N GLN A 883 11.57 4.30 -45.96
CA GLN A 883 10.67 5.45 -45.90
C GLN A 883 9.62 5.32 -44.78
N ASP A 884 9.76 4.29 -43.94
CA ASP A 884 8.87 4.07 -42.81
C ASP A 884 9.17 5.11 -41.72
N PRO A 885 8.16 5.72 -41.07
CA PRO A 885 8.39 6.63 -39.95
C PRO A 885 9.26 6.04 -38.84
N LEU A 886 9.18 4.72 -38.61
CA LEU A 886 10.01 4.02 -37.63
C LEU A 886 11.47 3.86 -38.05
N ALA A 887 11.84 4.14 -39.31
CA ALA A 887 13.23 4.09 -39.77
C ALA A 887 14.14 5.01 -38.95
N GLY A 888 13.59 6.09 -38.38
CA GLY A 888 14.30 7.04 -37.56
C GLY A 888 15.28 7.91 -38.35
N GLU A 889 16.03 8.74 -37.64
CA GLU A 889 17.12 9.54 -38.23
C GLU A 889 18.17 8.63 -38.88
N ASP A 890 18.70 9.08 -40.03
CA ASP A 890 19.67 8.32 -40.86
C ASP A 890 19.24 6.91 -41.25
N ARG A 891 17.95 6.57 -41.12
CA ARG A 891 17.40 5.23 -41.34
C ARG A 891 18.03 4.17 -40.43
N ALA A 892 18.42 4.54 -39.21
CA ALA A 892 19.07 3.66 -38.24
C ALA A 892 18.29 2.36 -37.92
N ASN A 893 16.97 2.37 -38.08
CA ASN A 893 16.11 1.21 -37.84
C ASN A 893 15.66 0.49 -39.13
N ALA A 894 16.07 0.93 -40.32
CA ALA A 894 15.69 0.28 -41.56
C ALA A 894 16.17 -1.19 -41.57
N GLY A 895 15.27 -2.11 -41.93
CA GLY A 895 15.53 -3.55 -41.89
C GLY A 895 15.35 -4.21 -40.53
N LYS A 896 15.03 -3.46 -39.45
CA LYS A 896 14.55 -4.03 -38.19
C LYS A 896 13.10 -4.53 -38.32
N ILE A 897 12.63 -5.26 -37.32
CA ILE A 897 11.24 -5.73 -37.24
C ILE A 897 10.36 -4.70 -36.52
N LYS A 898 9.19 -4.41 -37.08
CA LYS A 898 8.11 -3.67 -36.43
C LYS A 898 6.88 -4.56 -36.19
N LEU A 899 6.16 -4.29 -35.11
CA LEU A 899 4.91 -4.96 -34.73
C LEU A 899 3.77 -3.95 -34.69
N ARG A 900 2.58 -4.33 -35.15
CA ARG A 900 1.35 -3.59 -34.88
C ARG A 900 0.73 -4.11 -33.59
N ALA A 901 0.92 -3.38 -32.50
CA ALA A 901 0.61 -3.83 -31.14
C ALA A 901 0.21 -2.65 -30.23
N TRP A 902 -0.20 -2.94 -29.00
CA TRP A 902 -0.32 -1.92 -27.95
C TRP A 902 1.01 -1.17 -27.82
N ARG A 903 0.96 0.17 -27.82
CA ARG A 903 2.17 0.99 -27.95
C ARG A 903 3.06 0.98 -26.70
N GLY A 904 2.54 0.51 -25.56
CA GLY A 904 3.33 0.35 -24.34
C GLY A 904 3.15 1.47 -23.32
N PRO A 905 3.75 1.31 -22.13
CA PRO A 905 3.59 2.23 -21.01
C PRO A 905 4.13 3.64 -21.28
N ASP A 906 5.11 3.81 -22.19
CA ASP A 906 5.67 5.12 -22.53
C ASP A 906 4.65 6.07 -23.19
N HIS A 907 3.50 5.54 -23.61
CA HIS A 907 2.38 6.31 -24.15
C HIS A 907 1.24 6.53 -23.15
N VAL A 908 1.46 6.24 -21.86
CA VAL A 908 0.50 6.44 -20.76
C VAL A 908 1.21 7.22 -19.65
N ALA A 909 1.02 8.55 -19.59
CA ALA A 909 1.60 9.38 -18.53
C ALA A 909 0.70 9.38 -17.29
N ASP A 910 -0.61 9.52 -17.49
CA ASP A 910 -1.64 9.37 -16.47
C ASP A 910 -2.65 8.28 -16.87
N PRO A 911 -2.68 7.12 -16.20
CA PRO A 911 -3.60 6.04 -16.54
C PRO A 911 -5.08 6.39 -16.33
N ALA A 912 -5.41 7.48 -15.62
CA ALA A 912 -6.79 7.95 -15.49
C ALA A 912 -7.30 8.66 -16.76
N THR A 913 -6.41 9.29 -17.53
CA THR A 913 -6.78 10.12 -18.69
C THR A 913 -6.28 9.58 -20.02
N ASP A 914 -5.16 8.87 -20.01
CA ASP A 914 -4.41 8.49 -21.21
C ASP A 914 -4.70 7.06 -21.63
N ALA A 915 -4.65 6.79 -22.94
CA ALA A 915 -4.68 5.45 -23.49
C ALA A 915 -3.54 5.28 -24.47
N ALA A 916 -2.76 4.21 -24.32
CA ALA A 916 -1.63 3.96 -25.20
C ALA A 916 -2.11 3.65 -26.62
N GLY A 917 -3.26 2.98 -26.78
CA GLY A 917 -3.77 2.59 -28.09
C GLY A 917 -2.85 1.59 -28.83
N VAL A 918 -3.17 1.30 -30.09
CA VAL A 918 -2.43 0.34 -30.93
C VAL A 918 -1.78 1.06 -32.11
N GLY A 919 -0.52 0.75 -32.38
CA GLY A 919 0.24 1.32 -33.49
C GLY A 919 1.41 0.46 -33.91
N TRP A 920 2.14 0.90 -34.94
CA TRP A 920 3.41 0.30 -35.31
C TRP A 920 4.50 0.72 -34.32
N ILE A 921 5.17 -0.25 -33.71
CA ILE A 921 6.31 -0.06 -32.81
C ILE A 921 7.48 -0.95 -33.23
N LEU A 922 8.70 -0.60 -32.84
CA LEU A 922 9.84 -1.49 -33.00
C LEU A 922 9.64 -2.72 -32.11
N ALA A 923 9.81 -3.92 -32.68
CA ALA A 923 9.57 -5.18 -31.97
C ALA A 923 10.52 -5.38 -30.77
N GLU A 924 11.71 -4.81 -30.84
CA GLU A 924 12.71 -4.81 -29.76
C GLU A 924 12.26 -4.01 -28.52
N ASN A 925 11.26 -3.14 -28.67
CA ASN A 925 10.66 -2.33 -27.61
C ASN A 925 9.27 -2.83 -27.21
N TRP A 926 8.85 -4.03 -27.63
CA TRP A 926 7.50 -4.53 -27.35
C TRP A 926 7.28 -4.82 -25.86
N TRP A 927 6.10 -4.45 -25.35
CA TRP A 927 5.61 -4.75 -24.01
C TRP A 927 4.27 -5.53 -24.08
N PRO A 928 4.04 -6.51 -23.20
CA PRO A 928 2.70 -7.04 -22.99
C PRO A 928 1.80 -5.97 -22.34
N TYR A 929 0.49 -6.07 -22.56
CA TYR A 929 -0.51 -5.20 -21.92
C TYR A 929 -0.58 -5.49 -20.42
N GLN A 930 0.22 -4.76 -19.65
CA GLN A 930 0.40 -4.85 -18.20
C GLN A 930 0.96 -3.52 -17.67
N ARG A 931 0.94 -3.33 -16.35
CA ARG A 931 1.60 -2.18 -15.72
C ARG A 931 3.11 -2.23 -15.93
N PRO A 932 3.80 -1.08 -16.04
CA PRO A 932 5.26 -1.05 -16.11
C PRO A 932 5.91 -1.65 -14.87
N THR A 933 5.21 -1.68 -13.74
CA THR A 933 5.66 -2.28 -12.48
C THR A 933 5.37 -3.77 -12.34
N PHE A 934 4.72 -4.40 -13.33
CA PHE A 934 4.36 -5.83 -13.33
C PHE A 934 4.24 -6.37 -14.77
N VAL A 935 5.36 -6.59 -15.45
CA VAL A 935 5.33 -6.92 -16.89
C VAL A 935 4.90 -8.35 -17.19
N THR A 936 5.37 -9.31 -16.40
CA THR A 936 4.97 -10.72 -16.49
C THR A 936 5.16 -11.37 -15.13
N PRO A 937 4.33 -12.35 -14.74
CA PRO A 937 4.55 -13.08 -13.50
C PRO A 937 5.91 -13.80 -13.47
N PRO A 938 6.57 -13.88 -12.30
CA PRO A 938 7.94 -14.40 -12.16
C PRO A 938 7.99 -15.93 -12.14
N PHE A 939 7.59 -16.56 -13.25
CA PHE A 939 7.66 -18.00 -13.48
C PHE A 939 7.45 -18.34 -14.96
N ALA A 940 7.88 -19.53 -15.38
CA ALA A 940 7.79 -20.03 -16.76
C ALA A 940 6.37 -20.03 -17.36
N GLY A 941 6.29 -19.98 -18.69
CA GLY A 941 5.03 -19.83 -19.45
C GLY A 941 4.21 -21.11 -19.64
N TYR A 942 4.83 -22.29 -19.63
CA TYR A 942 4.17 -23.55 -20.02
C TYR A 942 4.03 -24.52 -18.83
N VAL A 943 2.84 -24.99 -18.48
CA VAL A 943 1.48 -24.62 -18.95
C VAL A 943 0.91 -23.43 -18.17
N SER A 944 -0.20 -22.85 -18.59
CA SER A 944 -0.85 -21.72 -17.88
C SER A 944 -1.46 -22.15 -16.55
N GLY A 945 -0.99 -21.58 -15.43
CA GLY A 945 -1.56 -21.84 -14.10
C GLY A 945 -3.02 -21.38 -13.98
N HIS A 946 -3.34 -20.17 -14.47
CA HIS A 946 -4.72 -19.63 -14.42
C HIS A 946 -5.71 -20.55 -15.13
N SER A 947 -5.33 -21.07 -16.31
CA SER A 947 -6.18 -21.97 -17.10
C SER A 947 -6.36 -23.31 -16.39
N THR A 948 -5.31 -23.86 -15.77
CA THR A 948 -5.41 -25.11 -14.99
C THR A 948 -6.31 -24.94 -13.77
N TYR A 949 -6.14 -23.88 -12.98
CA TYR A 949 -7.03 -23.58 -11.84
C TYR A 949 -8.49 -23.41 -12.31
N SER A 950 -8.71 -22.60 -13.35
CA SER A 950 -10.06 -22.28 -13.81
C SER A 950 -10.81 -23.51 -14.34
N ARG A 951 -10.14 -24.36 -15.12
CA ARG A 951 -10.77 -25.59 -15.59
C ARG A 951 -11.07 -26.55 -14.44
N ALA A 952 -10.13 -26.75 -13.52
CA ALA A 952 -10.33 -27.63 -12.37
C ALA A 952 -11.48 -27.14 -11.47
N ALA A 953 -11.52 -25.84 -11.18
CA ALA A 953 -12.55 -25.25 -10.34
C ALA A 953 -13.95 -25.34 -10.98
N ALA A 954 -14.08 -25.00 -12.27
CA ALA A 954 -15.37 -25.07 -12.97
C ALA A 954 -15.95 -26.50 -13.00
N GLU A 955 -15.11 -27.51 -13.23
CA GLU A 955 -15.51 -28.92 -13.19
C GLU A 955 -15.95 -29.35 -11.79
N VAL A 956 -15.20 -28.95 -10.75
CA VAL A 956 -15.56 -29.24 -9.37
C VAL A 956 -16.84 -28.54 -8.95
N LEU A 957 -17.03 -27.27 -9.30
CA LEU A 957 -18.27 -26.55 -9.03
C LEU A 957 -19.46 -27.23 -9.71
N THR A 958 -19.35 -27.58 -10.99
CA THR A 958 -20.39 -28.31 -11.73
C THR A 958 -20.73 -29.64 -11.04
N ALA A 959 -19.72 -30.40 -10.62
CA ALA A 959 -19.93 -31.66 -9.92
C ALA A 959 -20.55 -31.47 -8.52
N LEU A 960 -20.21 -30.39 -7.82
CA LEU A 960 -20.74 -30.07 -6.49
C LEU A 960 -22.19 -29.59 -6.54
N THR A 961 -22.57 -28.80 -7.53
CA THR A 961 -23.93 -28.27 -7.70
C THR A 961 -24.85 -29.25 -8.43
N GLY A 962 -24.28 -30.15 -9.24
CA GLY A 962 -25.05 -30.99 -10.18
C GLY A 962 -25.59 -30.21 -11.38
N ASP A 963 -25.16 -28.96 -11.56
CA ASP A 963 -25.66 -28.04 -12.58
C ASP A 963 -24.47 -27.37 -13.27
N PRO A 964 -24.33 -27.47 -14.61
CA PRO A 964 -23.28 -26.78 -15.34
C PRO A 964 -23.54 -25.28 -15.49
N PHE A 965 -24.57 -24.73 -14.86
CA PHE A 965 -24.89 -23.30 -14.86
C PHE A 965 -24.74 -22.67 -13.48
N PHE A 966 -24.43 -21.37 -13.47
CA PHE A 966 -24.57 -20.56 -12.26
C PHE A 966 -26.04 -20.56 -11.79
N PRO A 967 -26.32 -20.49 -10.47
CA PRO A 967 -27.68 -20.34 -9.97
C PRO A 967 -28.44 -19.19 -10.68
N GLY A 968 -29.69 -19.42 -11.09
CA GLY A 968 -30.44 -18.47 -11.93
C GLY A 968 -30.05 -18.49 -13.42
N GLY A 969 -29.15 -19.39 -13.81
CA GLY A 969 -28.69 -19.61 -15.17
C GLY A 969 -27.57 -18.68 -15.63
N MET A 970 -27.11 -17.73 -14.80
CA MET A 970 -26.11 -16.73 -15.19
C MET A 970 -25.48 -16.04 -13.97
N SER A 971 -24.18 -15.76 -14.04
CA SER A 971 -23.47 -14.80 -13.18
C SER A 971 -23.12 -13.54 -13.97
N GLU A 972 -23.05 -12.39 -13.31
CA GLU A 972 -22.80 -11.09 -13.91
C GLU A 972 -21.76 -10.27 -13.13
N PHE A 973 -20.87 -9.58 -13.84
CA PHE A 973 -19.96 -8.60 -13.26
C PHE A 973 -20.00 -7.28 -14.05
N ARG A 974 -20.39 -6.18 -13.38
CA ARG A 974 -20.59 -4.88 -14.02
C ARG A 974 -19.28 -4.11 -14.14
N ILE A 975 -19.08 -3.51 -15.31
CA ILE A 975 -17.89 -2.74 -15.68
C ILE A 975 -18.35 -1.34 -16.12
N PRO A 976 -18.15 -0.31 -15.29
CA PRO A 976 -18.47 1.06 -15.66
C PRO A 976 -17.44 1.64 -16.65
N ALA A 977 -17.90 2.45 -17.60
CA ALA A 977 -17.06 3.19 -18.52
C ALA A 977 -16.08 4.10 -17.76
N ASN A 978 -14.81 4.09 -18.17
CA ASN A 978 -13.70 4.84 -17.56
C ASN A 978 -13.53 4.63 -16.04
N GLY A 979 -14.05 3.52 -15.50
CA GLY A 979 -14.03 3.27 -14.05
C GLY A 979 -13.47 1.91 -13.65
N PHE A 980 -12.88 1.15 -14.59
CA PHE A 980 -12.42 -0.21 -14.32
C PHE A 980 -10.97 -0.46 -14.70
N LEU A 981 -10.53 -0.04 -15.90
CA LEU A 981 -9.14 -0.24 -16.31
C LEU A 981 -8.21 0.64 -15.46
N VAL A 982 -7.12 0.05 -15.00
CA VAL A 982 -6.13 0.73 -14.14
C VAL A 982 -4.79 0.91 -14.84
N PHE A 983 -4.57 0.23 -15.98
CA PHE A 983 -3.33 0.35 -16.73
C PHE A 983 -3.34 1.59 -17.64
N GLU A 984 -4.52 1.97 -18.10
CA GLU A 984 -4.80 3.11 -18.96
C GLU A 984 -6.31 3.41 -18.93
N ARG A 985 -6.74 4.54 -19.49
CA ARG A 985 -8.14 4.95 -19.51
C ARG A 985 -9.02 3.94 -20.24
N GLY A 986 -10.10 3.53 -19.58
CA GLY A 986 -11.21 2.80 -20.18
C GLY A 986 -11.96 1.89 -19.18
N PRO A 987 -12.87 1.03 -19.69
CA PRO A 987 -13.30 0.94 -21.09
C PRO A 987 -14.08 2.18 -21.54
N SER A 988 -14.30 2.34 -22.85
CA SER A 988 -15.03 3.50 -23.40
C SER A 988 -16.56 3.44 -23.21
N VAL A 989 -17.10 2.24 -22.97
CA VAL A 989 -18.53 1.98 -22.75
C VAL A 989 -18.76 1.15 -21.48
N ASP A 990 -19.95 1.28 -20.90
CA ASP A 990 -20.41 0.36 -19.86
C ASP A 990 -20.57 -1.04 -20.46
N MET A 991 -20.19 -2.07 -19.71
CA MET A 991 -20.45 -3.45 -20.07
C MET A 991 -20.65 -4.34 -18.85
N VAL A 992 -21.14 -5.55 -19.08
CA VAL A 992 -21.39 -6.57 -18.05
C VAL A 992 -20.78 -7.87 -18.54
N LEU A 993 -19.76 -8.37 -17.87
CA LEU A 993 -19.28 -9.72 -18.11
C LEU A 993 -20.34 -10.70 -17.63
N GLN A 994 -20.74 -11.63 -18.48
CA GLN A 994 -21.81 -12.59 -18.21
C GLN A 994 -21.32 -14.02 -18.44
N TRP A 995 -21.50 -14.88 -17.44
CA TRP A 995 -21.14 -16.30 -17.53
C TRP A 995 -22.39 -17.14 -17.29
N ALA A 996 -22.76 -17.95 -18.28
CA ALA A 996 -23.85 -18.91 -18.10
C ALA A 996 -23.38 -20.17 -17.38
N THR A 997 -22.11 -20.57 -17.56
CA THR A 997 -21.54 -21.86 -17.13
C THR A 997 -20.24 -21.70 -16.38
#